data_AF-A0A8J7E3I9-F1
#
_entry.id   AF-A0A8J7E3I9-F1
#
_cell.length_a   1.000
_cell.length_b   1.000
_cell.length_c   1.000
_cell.angle_alpha   90.00
_cell.angle_beta   90.00
_cell.angle_gamma   90.00
#
_symmetry.space_group_name_H-M   'P 1'
#
loop_
_entity.id
_entity.type
_entity.pdbx_description
1 polymer ?
#
loop_
_entity_poly.entity_id
_entity_poly.type
_entity_poly.pdbx_seq_one_letter_code
_entity_poly.pdbx_strand_id
1 'polypeptide(L)'
;MHDRFEQHDRAEISAVSGMGGVGKTELSLQYALSNQQNYLGGICWIEAREQNISNQIITFAESNLCLELPEKKEGHLEQVQWCWQNWPKGNTLVIFNDVTSYARIKPYLPPAGTGFHILLTTRLRLLKDSERLELKVLHPEDAFSLLELLVGKERVQAEADVAKQICQWLGYLPLGLELVSRYLIRKLDLTLTEMLARLNEKRLEQRALKKPEIESDMTAELGVAAAFELSWNELSSLAQEIGCLLSIFDVVPISWDLVVKCFCQIDPEELENSRDEQLLEFHLLQRESNKVYRLHELVREFFQSRLAEASSAGSLQKAITIKIADITKQDPSTTLKILNEKLLDWYWSNNFLDPSALEIGEFLLIAQQGWKNGIEPLSQLILEHRANGTFPTIGVSVYQRYDEELKQSFTYANIGKNFSESMSSSVVDCPLDGDILFHDSHESHEIVSKLFETGWKTFSSTLFHQQVSWPWHQTIQPSLDRLSEYLNERRLPVDAGYLSFEAAWHAAWCLTKGNYPRFPAYVTFSPISLDDIENKLSEVVYRRYSLMMQHCISQLKLEVEYARQQGETYLKLPEDFRAFKIGSATSPDILLNYTSYVFGSALMGYQQIVERWFPKFLSDFRLASYLPVRLIGTVVHPGLEAKVKVDYYWEPLPNGQSSYIEFQLSDQPSSQESSRRQTVFRQQEILRPGHKMNQQHKFYSQHPFDKFWLGNQPITELTYQWLWEDLTQLKWVKDKFKNAGYPYWR
;
A
#
# COMPACT_ATOMS: atom_id res chain seq x y z
N MET A 1 -29.44 -17.70 -5.17
CA MET A 1 -30.79 -17.18 -4.89
C MET A 1 -31.85 -18.06 -5.54
N HIS A 2 -31.81 -18.23 -6.87
CA HIS A 2 -32.71 -19.15 -7.57
C HIS A 2 -32.76 -20.55 -6.93
N ASP A 3 -31.60 -21.19 -6.76
CA ASP A 3 -31.52 -22.51 -6.12
C ASP A 3 -32.12 -22.55 -4.71
N ARG A 4 -32.13 -21.42 -3.98
CA ARG A 4 -32.75 -21.36 -2.65
C ARG A 4 -34.28 -21.44 -2.78
N PHE A 5 -34.82 -20.55 -3.63
CA PHE A 5 -36.24 -20.54 -3.96
C PHE A 5 -36.74 -21.87 -4.56
N GLU A 6 -35.87 -22.68 -5.18
CA GLU A 6 -36.22 -24.02 -5.64
C GLU A 6 -36.10 -25.13 -4.57
N GLN A 7 -35.22 -24.98 -3.58
CA GLN A 7 -34.95 -26.01 -2.57
C GLN A 7 -35.93 -26.00 -1.39
N HIS A 8 -36.67 -24.90 -1.18
CA HIS A 8 -37.55 -24.73 -0.04
C HIS A 8 -38.99 -24.41 -0.47
N ASP A 9 -39.93 -25.35 -0.24
CA ASP A 9 -41.39 -25.25 -0.48
C ASP A 9 -42.13 -24.20 0.40
N ARG A 10 -41.43 -23.23 0.99
CA ARG A 10 -42.00 -22.25 1.95
C ARG A 10 -41.62 -20.83 1.54
N ALA A 11 -42.46 -19.86 1.90
CA ALA A 11 -42.16 -18.44 1.68
C ALA A 11 -40.77 -18.07 2.19
N GLU A 12 -39.82 -17.94 1.26
CA GLU A 12 -38.41 -17.77 1.55
C GLU A 12 -38.03 -16.33 1.26
N ILE A 13 -37.36 -15.70 2.22
CA ILE A 13 -36.89 -14.32 2.10
C ILE A 13 -35.42 -14.38 1.72
N SER A 14 -35.08 -13.79 0.59
CA SER A 14 -33.70 -13.54 0.18
C SER A 14 -33.44 -12.05 0.05
N ALA A 15 -32.25 -11.59 0.44
CA ALA A 15 -31.85 -10.19 0.29
C ALA A 15 -30.63 -10.04 -0.61
N VAL A 16 -30.67 -9.10 -1.54
CA VAL A 16 -29.50 -8.59 -2.27
C VAL A 16 -29.04 -7.32 -1.54
N SER A 17 -27.88 -7.38 -0.91
CA SER A 17 -27.30 -6.25 -0.18
C SER A 17 -26.06 -5.70 -0.86
N GLY A 18 -25.66 -4.47 -0.53
CA GLY A 18 -24.46 -3.84 -1.07
C GLY A 18 -24.57 -2.33 -1.17
N MET A 19 -23.46 -1.70 -1.55
CA MET A 19 -23.33 -0.24 -1.64
C MET A 19 -24.30 0.41 -2.63
N GLY A 20 -24.57 1.70 -2.48
CA GLY A 20 -25.29 2.50 -3.49
C GLY A 20 -24.64 2.39 -4.87
N GLY A 21 -25.44 2.21 -5.93
CA GLY A 21 -24.96 2.17 -7.32
C GLY A 21 -24.31 0.85 -7.78
N VAL A 22 -24.27 -0.19 -6.93
CA VAL A 22 -23.67 -1.50 -7.28
C VAL A 22 -24.55 -2.38 -8.18
N GLY A 23 -25.79 -1.96 -8.49
CA GLY A 23 -26.67 -2.69 -9.42
C GLY A 23 -27.66 -3.68 -8.77
N LYS A 24 -27.95 -3.56 -7.46
CA LYS A 24 -28.90 -4.47 -6.77
C LYS A 24 -30.29 -4.49 -7.42
N THR A 25 -30.82 -3.31 -7.72
CA THR A 25 -32.14 -3.12 -8.36
C THR A 25 -32.15 -3.74 -9.75
N GLU A 26 -31.10 -3.49 -10.54
CA GLU A 26 -30.94 -4.08 -11.87
C GLU A 26 -30.83 -5.61 -11.80
N LEU A 27 -30.06 -6.15 -10.86
CA LEU A 27 -29.95 -7.60 -10.67
C LEU A 27 -31.30 -8.25 -10.35
N SER A 28 -32.09 -7.64 -9.46
CA SER A 28 -33.43 -8.12 -9.13
C SER A 28 -34.40 -8.03 -10.31
N LEU A 29 -34.29 -6.97 -11.11
CA LEU A 29 -35.06 -6.81 -12.34
C LEU A 29 -34.70 -7.89 -13.38
N GLN A 30 -33.41 -8.08 -13.67
CA GLN A 30 -32.94 -9.11 -14.60
C GLN A 30 -33.32 -10.52 -14.14
N TYR A 31 -33.27 -10.77 -12.82
CA TYR A 31 -33.75 -12.03 -12.25
C TYR A 31 -35.25 -12.24 -12.51
N ALA A 32 -36.07 -11.23 -12.21
CA ALA A 32 -37.51 -11.26 -12.45
C ALA A 32 -37.83 -11.51 -13.92
N LEU A 33 -37.20 -10.78 -14.85
CA LEU A 33 -37.38 -10.92 -16.30
C LEU A 33 -36.97 -12.30 -16.80
N SER A 34 -35.81 -12.81 -16.36
CA SER A 34 -35.29 -14.11 -16.82
C SER A 34 -36.10 -15.30 -16.30
N ASN A 35 -36.86 -15.12 -15.21
CA ASN A 35 -37.59 -16.19 -14.53
C ASN A 35 -39.12 -16.01 -14.57
N GLN A 36 -39.65 -15.10 -15.40
CA GLN A 36 -41.09 -14.82 -15.47
C GLN A 36 -41.95 -16.08 -15.60
N GLN A 37 -41.48 -17.05 -16.38
CA GLN A 37 -42.20 -18.30 -16.66
C GLN A 37 -42.41 -19.17 -15.41
N ASN A 38 -41.58 -19.00 -14.38
CA ASN A 38 -41.63 -19.74 -13.13
C ASN A 38 -42.58 -19.10 -12.10
N TYR A 39 -43.06 -17.89 -12.36
CA TYR A 39 -43.89 -17.11 -11.44
C TYR A 39 -45.30 -16.87 -12.00
N LEU A 40 -46.09 -17.95 -12.07
CA LEU A 40 -47.47 -17.94 -12.60
C LEU A 40 -48.44 -17.08 -11.78
N GLY A 41 -48.16 -16.87 -10.49
CA GLY A 41 -48.92 -15.95 -9.62
C GLY A 41 -48.51 -14.47 -9.80
N GLY A 42 -47.55 -14.20 -10.67
CA GLY A 42 -47.09 -12.87 -11.03
C GLY A 42 -45.84 -12.40 -10.29
N ILE A 43 -45.39 -11.21 -10.68
CA ILE A 43 -44.25 -10.52 -10.07
C ILE A 43 -44.75 -9.18 -9.55
N CYS A 44 -44.71 -9.01 -8.23
CA CYS A 44 -45.14 -7.80 -7.54
C CYS A 44 -43.90 -7.01 -7.12
N TRP A 45 -43.77 -5.78 -7.61
CA TRP A 45 -42.66 -4.89 -7.31
C TRP A 45 -43.12 -3.76 -6.40
N ILE A 46 -42.46 -3.58 -5.26
CA ILE A 46 -42.83 -2.64 -4.21
C ILE A 46 -41.61 -1.78 -3.88
N GLU A 47 -41.76 -0.46 -3.97
CA GLU A 47 -40.74 0.51 -3.56
C GLU A 47 -40.81 0.74 -2.06
N ALA A 48 -39.96 0.06 -1.29
CA ALA A 48 -40.01 0.04 0.18
C ALA A 48 -39.50 1.32 0.85
N ARG A 49 -38.79 2.17 0.10
CA ARG A 49 -38.32 3.48 0.56
C ARG A 49 -39.44 4.53 0.58
N GLU A 50 -40.44 4.39 -0.29
CA GLU A 50 -41.56 5.32 -0.36
C GLU A 50 -42.51 5.16 0.85
N GLN A 51 -43.28 6.22 1.13
CA GLN A 51 -44.34 6.14 2.14
C GLN A 51 -45.51 5.29 1.61
N ASN A 52 -46.17 4.54 2.50
CA ASN A 52 -47.38 3.76 2.23
C ASN A 52 -47.20 2.45 1.43
N ILE A 53 -46.30 1.56 1.88
CA ILE A 53 -46.15 0.17 1.39
C ILE A 53 -47.49 -0.55 1.23
N SER A 54 -48.41 -0.36 2.19
CA SER A 54 -49.76 -0.94 2.14
C SER A 54 -50.53 -0.54 0.89
N ASN A 55 -50.52 0.74 0.53
CA ASN A 55 -51.23 1.24 -0.64
C ASN A 55 -50.65 0.68 -1.93
N GLN A 56 -49.32 0.55 -2.04
CA GLN A 56 -48.70 -0.06 -3.23
C GLN A 56 -49.19 -1.50 -3.45
N ILE A 57 -49.24 -2.31 -2.38
CA ILE A 57 -49.74 -3.69 -2.45
C ILE A 57 -51.22 -3.73 -2.84
N ILE A 58 -52.04 -2.89 -2.20
CA ILE A 58 -53.48 -2.80 -2.46
C ILE A 58 -53.75 -2.38 -3.90
N THR A 59 -53.13 -1.30 -4.36
CA THR A 59 -53.30 -0.79 -5.73
C THR A 59 -52.82 -1.79 -6.77
N PHE A 60 -51.73 -2.53 -6.51
CA PHE A 60 -51.29 -3.61 -7.40
C PHE A 60 -52.33 -4.73 -7.47
N ALA A 61 -52.86 -5.17 -6.31
CA ALA A 61 -53.89 -6.20 -6.25
C ALA A 61 -55.18 -5.80 -7.00
N GLU A 62 -55.62 -4.56 -6.85
CA GLU A 62 -56.81 -4.03 -7.55
C GLU A 62 -56.55 -3.88 -9.06
N SER A 63 -55.46 -3.22 -9.44
CA SER A 63 -55.23 -2.79 -10.82
C SER A 63 -54.69 -3.90 -11.72
N ASN A 64 -53.82 -4.75 -11.19
CA ASN A 64 -53.08 -5.74 -11.98
C ASN A 64 -53.67 -7.15 -11.83
N LEU A 65 -54.35 -7.43 -10.71
CA LEU A 65 -54.96 -8.74 -10.43
C LEU A 65 -56.49 -8.70 -10.41
N CYS A 66 -57.09 -7.52 -10.53
CA CYS A 66 -58.55 -7.31 -10.52
C CYS A 66 -59.23 -7.85 -9.24
N LEU A 67 -58.55 -7.73 -8.09
CA LEU A 67 -59.12 -8.14 -6.79
C LEU A 67 -60.01 -7.01 -6.23
N GLU A 68 -61.29 -7.30 -6.01
CA GLU A 68 -62.25 -6.37 -5.40
C GLU A 68 -62.18 -6.44 -3.88
N LEU A 69 -61.60 -5.41 -3.25
CA LEU A 69 -61.47 -5.36 -1.79
C LEU A 69 -62.83 -5.23 -1.08
N PRO A 70 -63.04 -5.90 0.07
CA PRO A 70 -64.29 -5.78 0.82
C PRO A 70 -64.44 -4.38 1.43
N GLU A 71 -65.58 -3.73 1.22
CA GLU A 71 -65.90 -2.38 1.75
C GLU A 71 -65.77 -2.23 3.28
N LYS A 72 -65.73 -3.34 4.03
CA LYS A 72 -65.78 -3.36 5.52
C LYS A 72 -64.41 -3.45 6.23
N LYS A 73 -63.28 -3.43 5.53
CA LYS A 73 -61.96 -3.50 6.19
C LYS A 73 -61.44 -2.10 6.51
N GLU A 74 -61.48 -1.70 7.79
CA GLU A 74 -61.10 -0.35 8.25
C GLU A 74 -59.58 -0.14 8.36
N GLY A 75 -58.76 -1.20 8.33
CA GLY A 75 -57.30 -1.11 8.47
C GLY A 75 -56.51 -1.51 7.20
N HIS A 76 -55.55 -0.67 6.79
CA HIS A 76 -54.65 -0.92 5.65
C HIS A 76 -53.91 -2.27 5.74
N LEU A 77 -53.56 -2.72 6.95
CA LEU A 77 -52.86 -4.00 7.15
C LEU A 77 -53.80 -5.21 6.94
N GLU A 78 -55.07 -5.10 7.34
CA GLU A 78 -56.07 -6.15 7.12
C GLU A 78 -56.42 -6.29 5.63
N GLN A 79 -56.38 -5.18 4.90
CA GLN A 79 -56.55 -5.12 3.45
C GLN A 79 -55.37 -5.80 2.75
N VAL A 80 -54.13 -5.48 3.12
CA VAL A 80 -52.93 -6.16 2.61
C VAL A 80 -52.98 -7.68 2.86
N GLN A 81 -53.33 -8.11 4.08
CA GLN A 81 -53.48 -9.53 4.39
C GLN A 81 -54.57 -10.20 3.56
N TRP A 82 -55.66 -9.48 3.26
CA TRP A 82 -56.71 -9.97 2.37
C TRP A 82 -56.18 -10.19 0.96
N CYS A 83 -55.42 -9.23 0.42
CA CYS A 83 -54.80 -9.35 -0.90
C CYS A 83 -53.93 -10.60 -0.95
N TRP A 84 -53.06 -10.82 0.04
CA TRP A 84 -52.21 -12.02 0.10
C TRP A 84 -52.97 -13.34 0.18
N GLN A 85 -54.12 -13.36 0.88
CA GLN A 85 -54.96 -14.57 0.99
C GLN A 85 -55.73 -14.89 -0.29
N ASN A 86 -56.03 -13.87 -1.11
CA ASN A 86 -56.81 -14.00 -2.34
C ASN A 86 -55.96 -13.87 -3.61
N TRP A 87 -54.64 -13.92 -3.45
CA TRP A 87 -53.70 -13.84 -4.57
C TRP A 87 -53.88 -15.03 -5.53
N PRO A 88 -53.69 -14.84 -6.85
CA PRO A 88 -53.79 -15.92 -7.82
C PRO A 88 -52.90 -17.13 -7.46
N LYS A 89 -53.38 -18.33 -7.85
CA LYS A 89 -52.63 -19.58 -7.63
C LYS A 89 -51.35 -19.61 -8.48
N GLY A 90 -50.29 -20.19 -7.91
CA GLY A 90 -48.98 -20.32 -8.55
C GLY A 90 -47.90 -19.58 -7.75
N ASN A 91 -46.64 -19.83 -8.10
CA ASN A 91 -45.54 -19.14 -7.44
C ASN A 91 -45.58 -17.65 -7.79
N THR A 92 -45.41 -16.78 -6.79
CA THR A 92 -45.39 -15.32 -6.93
C THR A 92 -44.05 -14.78 -6.45
N LEU A 93 -43.41 -13.90 -7.22
CA LEU A 93 -42.21 -13.18 -6.76
C LEU A 93 -42.64 -11.82 -6.22
N VAL A 94 -42.33 -11.54 -4.95
CA VAL A 94 -42.56 -10.22 -4.34
C VAL A 94 -41.20 -9.57 -4.11
N ILE A 95 -40.95 -8.46 -4.81
CA ILE A 95 -39.72 -7.71 -4.73
C ILE A 95 -39.96 -6.45 -3.91
N PHE A 96 -39.31 -6.34 -2.75
CA PHE A 96 -39.23 -5.09 -2.00
C PHE A 96 -37.92 -4.39 -2.35
N ASN A 97 -38.01 -3.36 -3.18
CA ASN A 97 -36.86 -2.58 -3.62
C ASN A 97 -36.51 -1.50 -2.58
N ASP A 98 -35.21 -1.34 -2.31
CA ASP A 98 -34.60 -0.35 -1.44
C ASP A 98 -35.13 -0.32 0.02
N VAL A 99 -35.12 -1.50 0.66
CA VAL A 99 -35.50 -1.68 2.06
C VAL A 99 -34.47 -1.01 2.98
N THR A 100 -34.92 0.01 3.72
CA THR A 100 -34.11 0.70 4.74
C THR A 100 -34.35 0.20 6.16
N SER A 101 -35.43 -0.55 6.39
CA SER A 101 -35.72 -1.16 7.69
C SER A 101 -36.58 -2.40 7.53
N TYR A 102 -36.07 -3.55 7.95
CA TYR A 102 -36.83 -4.80 7.92
C TYR A 102 -38.09 -4.73 8.80
N ALA A 103 -38.01 -4.04 9.93
CA ALA A 103 -39.14 -3.87 10.85
C ALA A 103 -40.32 -3.12 10.22
N ARG A 104 -40.08 -2.22 9.25
CA ARG A 104 -41.12 -1.48 8.53
C ARG A 104 -41.85 -2.33 7.50
N ILE A 105 -41.16 -3.27 6.85
CA ILE A 105 -41.77 -4.15 5.84
C ILE A 105 -42.39 -5.41 6.45
N LYS A 106 -41.87 -5.89 7.59
CA LYS A 106 -42.28 -7.15 8.23
C LYS A 106 -43.80 -7.29 8.40
N PRO A 107 -44.57 -6.26 8.82
CA PRO A 107 -46.02 -6.37 8.97
C PRO A 107 -46.78 -6.57 7.64
N TYR A 108 -46.16 -6.26 6.50
CA TYR A 108 -46.76 -6.32 5.17
C TYR A 108 -46.32 -7.54 4.34
N LEU A 109 -45.44 -8.39 4.90
CA LEU A 109 -44.98 -9.60 4.20
C LEU A 109 -46.14 -10.60 4.01
N PRO A 110 -46.13 -11.38 2.92
CA PRO A 110 -47.11 -12.44 2.73
C PRO A 110 -46.96 -13.52 3.82
N PRO A 111 -48.02 -14.30 4.10
CA PRO A 111 -47.98 -15.38 5.08
C PRO A 111 -46.86 -16.39 4.81
N ALA A 112 -46.30 -16.99 5.85
CA ALA A 112 -45.30 -18.04 5.67
C ALA A 112 -45.92 -19.31 5.04
N GLY A 113 -45.18 -19.99 4.17
CA GLY A 113 -45.60 -21.28 3.60
C GLY A 113 -46.67 -21.21 2.49
N THR A 114 -46.98 -20.01 2.00
CA THR A 114 -47.73 -19.79 0.75
C THR A 114 -46.71 -19.60 -0.38
N GLY A 115 -47.03 -19.92 -1.63
CA GLY A 115 -46.10 -19.92 -2.79
C GLY A 115 -45.53 -18.54 -3.19
N PHE A 116 -45.07 -17.73 -2.24
CA PHE A 116 -44.48 -16.42 -2.44
C PHE A 116 -42.97 -16.51 -2.19
N HIS A 117 -42.18 -16.11 -3.17
CA HIS A 117 -40.75 -15.90 -3.03
C HIS A 117 -40.53 -14.41 -2.77
N ILE A 118 -39.84 -14.05 -1.69
CA ILE A 118 -39.64 -12.65 -1.30
C ILE A 118 -38.19 -12.29 -1.59
N LEU A 119 -37.98 -11.28 -2.43
CA LEU A 119 -36.67 -10.73 -2.75
C LEU A 119 -36.57 -9.30 -2.25
N LEU A 120 -35.57 -9.01 -1.43
CA LEU A 120 -35.32 -7.67 -0.91
C LEU A 120 -34.08 -7.10 -1.61
N THR A 121 -34.09 -5.81 -1.96
CA THR A 121 -32.84 -5.07 -2.19
C THR A 121 -32.60 -4.11 -1.04
N THR A 122 -31.37 -4.01 -0.55
CA THR A 122 -31.06 -3.16 0.61
C THR A 122 -29.63 -2.64 0.58
N ARG A 123 -29.38 -1.51 1.24
CA ARG A 123 -28.02 -1.01 1.51
C ARG A 123 -27.48 -1.49 2.87
N LEU A 124 -28.24 -2.27 3.62
CA LEU A 124 -27.90 -2.78 4.94
C LEU A 124 -27.53 -4.27 4.89
N ARG A 125 -26.79 -4.77 5.88
CA ARG A 125 -26.54 -6.21 6.05
C ARG A 125 -27.66 -6.85 6.85
N LEU A 126 -28.90 -6.74 6.34
CA LEU A 126 -30.08 -7.37 6.91
C LEU A 126 -30.06 -8.89 6.71
N LEU A 127 -30.70 -9.61 7.64
CA LEU A 127 -30.85 -11.08 7.63
C LEU A 127 -29.52 -11.83 7.87
N LYS A 128 -29.60 -13.16 7.98
CA LYS A 128 -28.42 -14.02 8.13
C LYS A 128 -27.67 -14.12 6.79
N ASP A 129 -26.37 -14.37 6.84
CA ASP A 129 -25.56 -14.54 5.62
C ASP A 129 -26.08 -15.67 4.70
N SER A 130 -26.71 -16.70 5.27
CA SER A 130 -27.36 -17.78 4.51
C SER A 130 -28.58 -17.32 3.70
N GLU A 131 -29.14 -16.15 3.99
CA GLU A 131 -30.34 -15.57 3.36
C GLU A 131 -29.98 -14.30 2.55
N ARG A 132 -28.71 -13.89 2.56
CA ARG A 132 -28.21 -12.66 1.92
C ARG A 132 -27.24 -12.97 0.79
N LEU A 133 -27.32 -12.19 -0.28
CA LEU A 133 -26.34 -12.11 -1.36
C LEU A 133 -25.72 -10.71 -1.31
N GLU A 134 -24.49 -10.63 -0.85
CA GLU A 134 -23.72 -9.37 -0.87
C GLU A 134 -23.18 -9.13 -2.28
N LEU A 135 -23.76 -8.15 -2.97
CA LEU A 135 -23.36 -7.76 -4.31
C LEU A 135 -22.15 -6.81 -4.24
N LYS A 136 -21.06 -7.22 -4.89
CA LYS A 136 -19.81 -6.48 -4.99
C LYS A 136 -19.77 -5.68 -6.29
N VAL A 137 -18.80 -4.76 -6.39
CA VAL A 137 -18.48 -4.08 -7.65
C VAL A 137 -18.06 -5.07 -8.73
N LEU A 138 -18.08 -4.63 -9.99
CA LEU A 138 -17.71 -5.49 -11.11
C LEU A 138 -16.23 -5.88 -11.05
N HIS A 139 -15.91 -7.06 -11.57
CA HIS A 139 -14.52 -7.37 -11.87
C HIS A 139 -14.00 -6.41 -12.96
N PRO A 140 -12.68 -6.12 -12.98
CA PRO A 140 -12.10 -5.19 -13.96
C PRO A 140 -12.43 -5.52 -15.41
N GLU A 141 -12.49 -6.81 -15.76
CA GLU A 141 -12.82 -7.29 -17.10
C GLU A 141 -14.30 -7.05 -17.45
N ASP A 142 -15.21 -7.28 -16.50
CA ASP A 142 -16.65 -7.02 -16.67
C ASP A 142 -16.95 -5.52 -16.76
N ALA A 143 -16.26 -4.70 -15.97
CA ALA A 143 -16.38 -3.24 -16.02
C ALA A 143 -15.93 -2.68 -17.37
N PHE A 144 -14.81 -3.20 -17.90
CA PHE A 144 -14.32 -2.84 -19.22
C PHE A 144 -15.30 -3.29 -20.32
N SER A 145 -15.81 -4.51 -20.22
CA SER A 145 -16.80 -5.06 -21.16
C SER A 145 -18.12 -4.27 -21.15
N LEU A 146 -18.57 -3.82 -19.97
CA LEU A 146 -19.73 -2.95 -19.84
C LEU A 146 -19.49 -1.60 -20.52
N LEU A 147 -18.30 -1.02 -20.36
CA LEU A 147 -17.93 0.22 -21.04
C LEU A 147 -17.93 0.06 -22.57
N GLU A 148 -17.40 -1.07 -23.09
CA GLU A 148 -17.46 -1.40 -24.52
C GLU A 148 -18.91 -1.55 -25.02
N LEU A 149 -19.75 -2.25 -24.25
CA LEU A 149 -21.14 -2.48 -24.59
C LEU A 149 -21.92 -1.17 -24.71
N LEU A 150 -21.69 -0.24 -23.78
CA LEU A 150 -22.42 1.03 -23.73
C LEU A 150 -21.86 2.07 -24.70
N VAL A 151 -20.54 2.29 -24.72
CA VAL A 151 -19.91 3.37 -25.53
C VAL A 151 -19.65 2.93 -26.97
N GLY A 152 -19.48 1.63 -27.20
CA GLY A 152 -19.09 1.04 -28.48
C GLY A 152 -17.64 0.56 -28.48
N LYS A 153 -17.46 -0.71 -28.86
CA LYS A 153 -16.17 -1.42 -28.84
C LYS A 153 -15.04 -0.70 -29.56
N GLU A 154 -15.29 -0.17 -30.76
CA GLU A 154 -14.25 0.50 -31.56
C GLU A 154 -13.66 1.73 -30.84
N ARG A 155 -14.52 2.58 -30.28
CA ARG A 155 -14.11 3.79 -29.56
C ARG A 155 -13.36 3.48 -28.27
N VAL A 156 -13.81 2.47 -27.53
CA VAL A 156 -13.14 2.03 -26.29
C VAL A 156 -11.78 1.41 -26.59
N GLN A 157 -11.69 0.59 -27.64
CA GLN A 157 -10.44 -0.06 -28.04
C GLN A 157 -9.41 0.92 -28.63
N ALA A 158 -9.85 2.01 -29.26
CA ALA A 158 -8.96 3.07 -29.73
C ALA A 158 -8.14 3.73 -28.60
N GLU A 159 -8.69 3.77 -27.38
CA GLU A 159 -8.04 4.32 -26.18
C GLU A 159 -8.09 3.32 -25.00
N ALA A 160 -7.79 2.05 -25.25
CA ALA A 160 -8.01 0.94 -24.30
C ALA A 160 -7.35 1.13 -22.92
N ASP A 161 -6.13 1.68 -22.86
CA ASP A 161 -5.44 1.91 -21.59
C ASP A 161 -6.07 3.05 -20.77
N VAL A 162 -6.66 4.04 -21.46
CA VAL A 162 -7.39 5.13 -20.82
C VAL A 162 -8.77 4.66 -20.36
N ALA A 163 -9.44 3.82 -21.14
CA ALA A 163 -10.68 3.17 -20.74
C ALA A 163 -10.51 2.36 -19.44
N LYS A 164 -9.42 1.58 -19.32
CA LYS A 164 -9.08 0.88 -18.07
C LYS A 164 -8.87 1.84 -16.90
N GLN A 165 -8.21 2.98 -17.12
CA GLN A 165 -8.02 4.01 -16.10
C GLN A 165 -9.35 4.65 -15.67
N ILE A 166 -10.29 4.88 -16.60
CA ILE A 166 -11.65 5.34 -16.26
C ILE A 166 -12.38 4.29 -15.41
N CYS A 167 -12.34 3.02 -15.80
CA CYS A 167 -12.95 1.94 -15.01
C CYS A 167 -12.37 1.89 -13.58
N GLN A 168 -11.04 2.01 -13.45
CA GLN A 168 -10.35 2.05 -12.17
C GLN A 168 -10.72 3.29 -11.35
N TRP A 169 -10.79 4.47 -11.96
CA TRP A 169 -11.17 5.72 -11.29
C TRP A 169 -12.60 5.63 -10.72
N LEU A 170 -13.50 5.00 -11.47
CA LEU A 170 -14.88 4.74 -11.04
C LEU A 170 -14.99 3.60 -10.01
N GLY A 171 -13.87 3.00 -9.60
CA GLY A 171 -13.83 1.85 -8.70
C GLY A 171 -14.67 0.66 -9.20
N TYR A 172 -14.79 0.51 -10.52
CA TYR A 172 -15.60 -0.53 -11.17
C TYR A 172 -17.08 -0.53 -10.76
N LEU A 173 -17.61 0.62 -10.31
CA LEU A 173 -19.00 0.77 -9.92
C LEU A 173 -19.92 0.85 -11.15
N PRO A 174 -20.92 -0.05 -11.32
CA PRO A 174 -21.84 -0.04 -12.46
C PRO A 174 -22.50 1.32 -12.71
N LEU A 175 -23.02 1.98 -11.66
CA LEU A 175 -23.66 3.28 -11.81
C LEU A 175 -22.71 4.34 -12.38
N GLY A 176 -21.46 4.38 -11.90
CA GLY A 176 -20.46 5.31 -12.41
C GLY A 176 -20.15 5.05 -13.88
N LEU A 177 -19.96 3.77 -14.24
CA LEU A 177 -19.69 3.34 -15.62
C LEU A 177 -20.84 3.71 -16.56
N GLU A 178 -22.08 3.44 -16.16
CA GLU A 178 -23.24 3.74 -16.99
C GLU A 178 -23.41 5.24 -17.22
N LEU A 179 -23.32 6.05 -16.17
CA LEU A 179 -23.46 7.51 -16.25
C LEU A 179 -22.38 8.14 -17.15
N VAL A 180 -21.12 7.73 -16.97
CA VAL A 180 -20.00 8.19 -17.81
C VAL A 180 -20.18 7.72 -19.26
N SER A 181 -20.59 6.47 -19.47
CA SER A 181 -20.84 5.93 -20.81
C SER A 181 -21.92 6.74 -21.54
N ARG A 182 -23.05 6.99 -20.89
CA ARG A 182 -24.15 7.78 -21.46
C ARG A 182 -23.74 9.23 -21.73
N TYR A 183 -22.83 9.79 -20.94
CA TYR A 183 -22.26 11.11 -21.21
C TYR A 183 -21.37 11.09 -22.47
N LEU A 184 -20.52 10.08 -22.63
CA LEU A 184 -19.66 9.88 -23.79
C LEU A 184 -20.44 9.64 -25.09
N ILE A 185 -21.52 8.86 -25.03
CA ILE A 185 -22.39 8.61 -26.20
C ILE A 185 -23.02 9.92 -26.71
N ARG A 186 -23.36 10.85 -25.80
CA ARG A 186 -23.90 12.18 -26.14
C ARG A 186 -22.84 13.18 -26.61
N LYS A 187 -21.57 12.92 -26.33
CA LYS A 187 -20.42 13.77 -26.66
C LYS A 187 -19.46 12.99 -27.56
N LEU A 188 -19.84 12.80 -28.81
CA LEU A 188 -19.08 11.99 -29.78
C LEU A 188 -17.64 12.50 -29.98
N ASP A 189 -17.45 13.82 -29.98
CA ASP A 189 -16.12 14.44 -30.13
C ASP A 189 -15.25 14.40 -28.87
N LEU A 190 -15.80 14.00 -27.72
CA LEU A 190 -15.07 13.93 -26.45
C LEU A 190 -14.28 12.62 -26.38
N THR A 191 -12.95 12.69 -26.38
CA THR A 191 -12.10 11.51 -26.23
C THR A 191 -12.19 10.90 -24.83
N LEU A 192 -11.79 9.62 -24.68
CA LEU A 192 -11.70 9.02 -23.35
C LEU A 192 -10.64 9.72 -22.50
N THR A 193 -9.54 10.16 -23.12
CA THR A 193 -8.48 10.94 -22.47
C THR A 193 -9.01 12.23 -21.85
N GLU A 194 -9.78 13.01 -22.61
CA GLU A 194 -10.40 14.23 -22.08
C GLU A 194 -11.44 13.96 -21.00
N MET A 195 -12.18 12.84 -21.12
CA MET A 195 -13.13 12.45 -20.09
C MET A 195 -12.42 12.09 -18.78
N LEU A 196 -11.32 11.33 -18.83
CA LEU A 196 -10.50 11.02 -17.66
C LEU A 196 -9.92 12.30 -17.04
N ALA A 197 -9.42 13.23 -17.85
CA ALA A 197 -8.94 14.53 -17.37
C ALA A 197 -10.04 15.30 -16.62
N ARG A 198 -11.27 15.35 -17.16
CA ARG A 198 -12.42 16.00 -16.50
C ARG A 198 -12.84 15.31 -15.21
N LEU A 199 -12.74 13.97 -15.12
CA LEU A 199 -12.99 13.23 -13.88
C LEU A 199 -11.94 13.58 -12.82
N ASN A 200 -10.67 13.65 -13.20
CA ASN A 200 -9.58 14.03 -12.28
C ASN A 200 -9.70 15.48 -11.80
N GLU A 201 -10.10 16.40 -12.67
CA GLU A 201 -10.26 17.83 -12.34
C GLU A 201 -11.50 18.08 -11.49
N LYS A 202 -12.68 17.59 -11.92
CA LYS A 202 -13.97 17.94 -11.29
C LYS A 202 -14.48 16.92 -10.27
N ARG A 203 -13.80 15.79 -10.13
CA ARG A 203 -14.15 14.71 -9.19
C ARG A 203 -15.64 14.35 -9.27
N LEU A 204 -16.32 14.22 -8.13
CA LEU A 204 -17.75 13.92 -8.06
C LEU A 204 -18.66 15.04 -8.58
N GLU A 205 -18.15 16.27 -8.72
CA GLU A 205 -18.91 17.38 -9.28
C GLU A 205 -19.04 17.30 -10.79
N GLN A 206 -18.29 16.42 -11.47
CA GLN A 206 -18.43 16.18 -12.89
C GLN A 206 -19.90 15.85 -13.20
N ARG A 207 -20.54 16.70 -14.00
CA ARG A 207 -21.82 16.47 -14.71
C ARG A 207 -22.03 15.04 -15.20
N ALA A 208 -21.00 14.34 -15.69
CA ALA A 208 -21.07 12.96 -16.16
C ALA A 208 -21.42 11.94 -15.06
N LEU A 209 -21.29 12.29 -13.77
CA LEU A 209 -21.64 11.45 -12.62
C LEU A 209 -22.96 11.87 -11.96
N LYS A 210 -23.61 12.92 -12.47
CA LYS A 210 -24.91 13.41 -12.00
C LYS A 210 -26.03 12.77 -12.82
N LYS A 211 -27.26 12.83 -12.29
CA LYS A 211 -28.45 12.36 -13.01
C LYS A 211 -28.52 13.00 -14.41
N PRO A 212 -28.77 12.23 -15.49
CA PRO A 212 -29.02 12.78 -16.81
C PRO A 212 -30.25 13.71 -16.80
N GLU A 213 -30.18 14.84 -17.51
CA GLU A 213 -31.32 15.77 -17.68
C GLU A 213 -32.40 15.25 -18.64
N ILE A 214 -32.04 14.30 -19.52
CA ILE A 214 -32.94 13.72 -20.51
C ILE A 214 -33.34 12.35 -19.98
N GLU A 215 -34.63 12.01 -20.09
CA GLU A 215 -35.13 10.66 -19.80
C GLU A 215 -34.28 9.62 -20.52
N SER A 216 -33.85 8.61 -19.78
CA SER A 216 -32.97 7.57 -20.27
C SER A 216 -33.47 6.23 -19.75
N ASP A 217 -33.40 5.19 -20.58
CA ASP A 217 -33.73 3.80 -20.25
C ASP A 217 -32.72 3.21 -19.26
N MET A 218 -32.59 3.81 -18.07
CA MET A 218 -31.74 3.33 -16.99
C MET A 218 -32.59 3.12 -15.74
N THR A 219 -32.31 2.04 -15.02
CA THR A 219 -33.02 1.71 -13.78
C THR A 219 -32.62 2.63 -12.62
N ALA A 220 -31.44 3.26 -12.68
CA ALA A 220 -30.98 4.14 -11.61
C ALA A 220 -31.44 5.60 -11.79
N GLU A 221 -32.09 6.14 -10.76
CA GLU A 221 -32.68 7.49 -10.80
C GLU A 221 -31.79 8.58 -10.18
N LEU A 222 -30.59 8.22 -9.72
CA LEU A 222 -29.68 9.07 -8.96
C LEU A 222 -28.29 9.15 -9.63
N GLY A 223 -27.59 10.26 -9.39
CA GLY A 223 -26.15 10.33 -9.62
C GLY A 223 -25.36 9.59 -8.54
N VAL A 224 -24.04 9.43 -8.73
CA VAL A 224 -23.16 8.71 -7.80
C VAL A 224 -23.20 9.32 -6.39
N ALA A 225 -22.91 10.62 -6.25
CA ALA A 225 -22.91 11.29 -4.95
C ALA A 225 -24.27 11.21 -4.25
N ALA A 226 -25.36 11.44 -4.99
CA ALA A 226 -26.72 11.33 -4.46
C ALA A 226 -27.06 9.90 -3.99
N ALA A 227 -26.51 8.86 -4.62
CA ALA A 227 -26.72 7.48 -4.19
C ALA A 227 -26.00 7.15 -2.87
N PHE A 228 -24.84 7.76 -2.61
CA PHE A 228 -24.12 7.63 -1.33
C PHE A 228 -24.71 8.51 -0.24
N GLU A 229 -25.22 9.68 -0.60
CA GLU A 229 -25.91 10.61 0.29
C GLU A 229 -27.01 9.95 1.12
N LEU A 230 -27.74 9.03 0.49
CA LEU A 230 -28.80 8.26 1.13
C LEU A 230 -28.31 7.40 2.30
N SER A 231 -27.09 6.87 2.23
CA SER A 231 -26.48 6.13 3.34
C SER A 231 -25.81 7.07 4.33
N TRP A 232 -25.20 8.16 3.85
CA TRP A 232 -24.53 9.17 4.68
C TRP A 232 -25.47 9.81 5.70
N ASN A 233 -26.69 10.16 5.28
CA ASN A 233 -27.68 10.83 6.13
C ASN A 233 -28.25 9.92 7.23
N GLU A 234 -28.04 8.61 7.14
CA GLU A 234 -28.43 7.64 8.17
C GLU A 234 -27.31 7.38 9.19
N LEU A 235 -26.09 7.87 8.93
CA LEU A 235 -24.95 7.73 9.83
C LEU A 235 -25.09 8.68 11.03
N SER A 236 -24.60 8.23 12.20
CA SER A 236 -24.35 9.12 13.34
C SER A 236 -23.27 10.15 13.02
N SER A 237 -23.23 11.24 13.78
CA SER A 237 -22.16 12.25 13.67
C SER A 237 -20.77 11.64 13.82
N LEU A 238 -20.59 10.70 14.76
CA LEU A 238 -19.31 10.01 14.97
C LEU A 238 -18.91 9.16 13.76
N ALA A 239 -19.82 8.39 13.17
CA ALA A 239 -19.51 7.62 11.97
C ALA A 239 -19.21 8.51 10.75
N GLN A 240 -19.87 9.68 10.64
CA GLN A 240 -19.54 10.68 9.62
C GLN A 240 -18.13 11.24 9.84
N GLU A 241 -17.75 11.59 11.07
CA GLU A 241 -16.40 12.04 11.42
C GLU A 241 -15.34 10.96 11.14
N ILE A 242 -15.62 9.70 11.48
CA ILE A 242 -14.76 8.57 11.13
C ILE A 242 -14.65 8.41 9.61
N GLY A 243 -15.76 8.50 8.88
CA GLY A 243 -15.77 8.43 7.41
C GLY A 243 -14.89 9.53 6.79
N CYS A 244 -15.06 10.75 7.27
CA CYS A 244 -14.21 11.89 6.93
C CYS A 244 -12.71 11.60 7.20
N LEU A 245 -12.34 11.12 8.39
CA LEU A 245 -10.97 10.71 8.69
C LEU A 245 -10.47 9.63 7.71
N LEU A 246 -11.25 8.59 7.48
CA LEU A 246 -10.87 7.48 6.60
C LEU A 246 -10.65 7.94 5.16
N SER A 247 -11.35 8.99 4.74
CA SER A 247 -11.23 9.57 3.39
C SER A 247 -9.87 10.23 3.11
N ILE A 248 -9.13 10.58 4.17
CA ILE A 248 -7.82 11.23 4.09
C ILE A 248 -6.75 10.24 3.61
N PHE A 249 -6.86 8.98 3.99
CA PHE A 249 -5.95 7.91 3.55
C PHE A 249 -6.12 7.65 2.05
N ASP A 250 -5.08 7.15 1.37
CA ASP A 250 -5.20 6.71 -0.02
C ASP A 250 -6.07 5.45 -0.13
N VAL A 251 -6.34 4.95 -1.34
CA VAL A 251 -7.16 3.75 -1.60
C VAL A 251 -6.39 2.45 -1.25
N VAL A 252 -5.85 2.42 -0.04
CA VAL A 252 -5.05 1.33 0.52
C VAL A 252 -5.76 0.75 1.75
N PRO A 253 -5.49 -0.50 2.12
CA PRO A 253 -5.98 -1.04 3.38
C PRO A 253 -5.43 -0.25 4.58
N ILE A 254 -6.34 0.15 5.48
CA ILE A 254 -6.14 1.02 6.64
C ILE A 254 -6.26 0.18 7.91
N SER A 255 -5.26 0.26 8.79
CA SER A 255 -5.35 -0.35 10.12
C SER A 255 -6.29 0.46 11.02
N TRP A 256 -7.23 -0.22 11.68
CA TRP A 256 -8.17 0.40 12.60
C TRP A 256 -7.52 0.99 13.85
N ASP A 257 -6.38 0.43 14.27
CA ASP A 257 -5.64 0.99 15.40
C ASP A 257 -5.19 2.43 15.11
N LEU A 258 -5.09 2.84 13.83
CA LEU A 258 -4.84 4.24 13.44
C LEU A 258 -6.04 5.14 13.74
N VAL A 259 -7.25 4.67 13.47
CA VAL A 259 -8.49 5.39 13.75
C VAL A 259 -8.63 5.61 15.26
N VAL A 260 -8.41 4.56 16.06
CA VAL A 260 -8.45 4.64 17.54
C VAL A 260 -7.45 5.67 18.07
N LYS A 261 -6.23 5.72 17.49
CA LYS A 261 -5.22 6.72 17.89
C LYS A 261 -5.60 8.17 17.53
N CYS A 262 -6.37 8.36 16.45
CA CYS A 262 -6.88 9.68 16.06
C CYS A 262 -8.01 10.17 16.97
N PHE A 263 -8.84 9.26 17.48
CA PHE A 263 -9.97 9.55 18.37
C PHE A 263 -9.68 9.19 19.84
N CYS A 264 -8.54 9.62 20.39
CA CYS A 264 -8.09 9.21 21.73
C CYS A 264 -8.97 9.68 22.90
N GLN A 265 -9.93 10.57 22.65
CA GLN A 265 -10.89 11.05 23.65
C GLN A 265 -12.22 10.27 23.63
N ILE A 266 -12.42 9.42 22.62
CA ILE A 266 -13.61 8.58 22.45
C ILE A 266 -13.25 7.18 22.88
N ASP A 267 -14.19 6.51 23.54
CA ASP A 267 -14.01 5.14 23.97
C ASP A 267 -13.81 4.20 22.75
N PRO A 268 -12.78 3.33 22.74
CA PRO A 268 -12.55 2.44 21.61
C PRO A 268 -13.76 1.56 21.25
N GLU A 269 -14.56 1.14 22.23
CA GLU A 269 -15.77 0.34 21.98
C GLU A 269 -16.82 1.14 21.18
N GLU A 270 -16.97 2.44 21.46
CA GLU A 270 -17.87 3.34 20.73
C GLU A 270 -17.44 3.54 19.27
N LEU A 271 -16.12 3.62 19.02
CA LEU A 271 -15.55 3.64 17.67
C LEU A 271 -15.81 2.33 16.94
N GLU A 272 -15.64 1.19 17.62
CA GLU A 272 -15.93 -0.13 17.06
C GLU A 272 -17.41 -0.31 16.71
N ASN A 273 -18.33 0.17 17.56
CA ASN A 273 -19.76 0.16 17.29
C ASN A 273 -20.11 1.05 16.09
N SER A 274 -19.55 2.26 16.02
CA SER A 274 -19.74 3.17 14.87
C SER A 274 -19.23 2.56 13.56
N ARG A 275 -18.12 1.82 13.62
CA ARG A 275 -17.57 1.08 12.47
C ARG A 275 -18.47 -0.07 12.05
N ASP A 276 -18.85 -0.93 12.99
CA ASP A 276 -19.49 -2.21 12.71
C ASP A 276 -20.99 -2.03 12.40
N GLU A 277 -21.69 -1.24 13.21
CA GLU A 277 -23.14 -1.05 13.10
C GLU A 277 -23.53 0.04 12.09
N GLN A 278 -22.57 0.84 11.61
CA GLN A 278 -22.86 1.90 10.63
C GLN A 278 -22.00 1.75 9.37
N LEU A 279 -20.69 2.01 9.44
CA LEU A 279 -19.88 2.06 8.21
C LEU A 279 -19.83 0.72 7.45
N LEU A 280 -19.65 -0.41 8.16
CA LEU A 280 -19.69 -1.76 7.56
C LEU A 280 -21.12 -2.17 7.20
N GLU A 281 -22.08 -1.88 8.07
CA GLU A 281 -23.50 -2.22 7.89
C GLU A 281 -24.07 -1.57 6.62
N PHE A 282 -23.74 -0.31 6.35
CA PHE A 282 -24.15 0.42 5.14
C PHE A 282 -23.27 0.13 3.90
N HIS A 283 -22.31 -0.81 3.99
CA HIS A 283 -21.34 -1.12 2.94
C HIS A 283 -20.50 0.10 2.48
N LEU A 284 -20.30 1.09 3.35
CA LEU A 284 -19.43 2.24 3.09
C LEU A 284 -17.96 1.94 3.42
N LEU A 285 -17.72 0.91 4.24
CA LEU A 285 -16.41 0.39 4.60
C LEU A 285 -16.37 -1.13 4.34
N GLN A 286 -15.20 -1.63 3.95
CA GLN A 286 -14.97 -3.06 3.70
C GLN A 286 -13.89 -3.57 4.64
N ARG A 287 -14.09 -4.76 5.24
CA ARG A 287 -13.06 -5.45 6.03
C ARG A 287 -12.23 -6.35 5.11
N GLU A 288 -10.92 -6.12 5.07
CA GLU A 288 -9.95 -6.88 4.25
C GLU A 288 -9.32 -8.02 5.05
N SER A 289 -8.90 -7.72 6.29
CA SER A 289 -8.36 -8.69 7.24
C SER A 289 -8.64 -8.25 8.67
N ASN A 290 -8.10 -8.98 9.66
CA ASN A 290 -8.26 -8.61 11.06
C ASN A 290 -7.79 -7.16 11.30
N LYS A 291 -8.69 -6.31 11.80
CA LYS A 291 -8.48 -4.87 12.03
C LYS A 291 -8.03 -4.04 10.81
N VAL A 292 -8.14 -4.55 9.59
CA VAL A 292 -7.73 -3.83 8.37
C VAL A 292 -8.94 -3.61 7.46
N TYR A 293 -9.14 -2.37 7.06
CA TYR A 293 -10.34 -1.91 6.35
C TYR A 293 -9.99 -1.08 5.13
N ARG A 294 -10.93 -0.97 4.18
CA ARG A 294 -10.74 -0.17 2.97
C ARG A 294 -12.03 0.55 2.59
N LEU A 295 -11.89 1.78 2.13
CA LEU A 295 -12.96 2.51 1.44
C LEU A 295 -12.96 2.19 -0.06
N HIS A 296 -14.15 2.12 -0.64
CA HIS A 296 -14.31 2.14 -2.09
C HIS A 296 -13.85 3.50 -2.66
N GLU A 297 -13.28 3.52 -3.86
CA GLU A 297 -12.73 4.70 -4.52
C GLU A 297 -13.73 5.87 -4.54
N LEU A 298 -14.97 5.62 -4.95
CA LEU A 298 -15.98 6.68 -5.08
C LEU A 298 -16.62 7.06 -3.73
N VAL A 299 -16.68 6.13 -2.76
CA VAL A 299 -17.10 6.47 -1.39
C VAL A 299 -16.07 7.37 -0.73
N ARG A 300 -14.79 7.11 -0.96
CA ARG A 300 -13.71 7.98 -0.50
C ARG A 300 -13.85 9.38 -1.07
N GLU A 301 -14.00 9.53 -2.39
CA GLU A 301 -14.22 10.86 -3.01
C GLU A 301 -15.44 11.58 -2.43
N PHE A 302 -16.49 10.83 -2.08
CA PHE A 302 -17.70 11.37 -1.46
C PHE A 302 -17.48 11.81 0.00
N PHE A 303 -16.77 11.03 0.80
CA PHE A 303 -16.40 11.45 2.16
C PHE A 303 -15.45 12.65 2.12
N GLN A 304 -14.58 12.77 1.12
CA GLN A 304 -13.74 13.94 0.93
C GLN A 304 -14.56 15.19 0.64
N SER A 305 -15.58 15.11 -0.22
CA SER A 305 -16.47 16.26 -0.45
C SER A 305 -17.25 16.64 0.81
N ARG A 306 -17.70 15.66 1.61
CA ARG A 306 -18.37 15.92 2.90
C ARG A 306 -17.45 16.57 3.92
N LEU A 307 -16.19 16.16 3.95
CA LEU A 307 -15.18 16.78 4.80
C LEU A 307 -14.91 18.23 4.40
N ALA A 308 -14.91 18.55 3.11
CA ALA A 308 -14.76 19.94 2.64
C ALA A 308 -15.95 20.85 3.02
N GLU A 309 -17.16 20.30 3.12
CA GLU A 309 -18.37 21.05 3.50
C GLU A 309 -18.54 21.22 5.03
N ALA A 310 -17.83 20.45 5.86
CA ALA A 310 -18.00 20.48 7.31
C ALA A 310 -17.38 21.73 7.94
N SER A 311 -18.15 22.48 8.76
CA SER A 311 -17.66 23.67 9.47
C SER A 311 -16.50 23.38 10.45
N SER A 312 -16.35 22.14 10.90
CA SER A 312 -15.27 21.64 11.76
C SER A 312 -14.12 21.01 11.00
N ALA A 313 -14.11 21.07 9.66
CA ALA A 313 -13.09 20.46 8.82
C ALA A 313 -11.68 20.85 9.31
N GLY A 314 -11.40 22.14 9.47
CA GLY A 314 -10.08 22.63 9.87
C GLY A 314 -9.60 22.14 11.23
N SER A 315 -10.50 21.97 12.22
CA SER A 315 -10.12 21.47 13.56
C SER A 315 -9.93 19.96 13.58
N LEU A 316 -10.80 19.20 12.90
CA LEU A 316 -10.67 17.76 12.73
C LEU A 316 -9.41 17.42 11.91
N GLN A 317 -9.17 18.13 10.82
CA GLN A 317 -7.99 18.01 9.97
C GLN A 317 -6.70 18.30 10.73
N LYS A 318 -6.63 19.39 11.52
CA LYS A 318 -5.47 19.72 12.38
C LYS A 318 -5.23 18.65 13.45
N ALA A 319 -6.28 18.15 14.10
CA ALA A 319 -6.17 17.06 15.07
C ALA A 319 -5.67 15.75 14.44
N ILE A 320 -6.20 15.40 13.27
CA ILE A 320 -5.80 14.21 12.51
C ILE A 320 -4.34 14.33 12.06
N THR A 321 -3.92 15.51 11.62
CA THR A 321 -2.56 15.80 11.17
C THR A 321 -1.55 15.65 12.32
N ILE A 322 -1.84 16.24 13.49
CA ILE A 322 -1.04 16.08 14.71
C ILE A 322 -0.96 14.59 15.12
N LYS A 323 -2.08 13.86 15.04
CA LYS A 323 -2.14 12.45 15.39
C LYS A 323 -1.43 11.53 14.39
N ILE A 324 -1.52 11.78 13.09
CA ILE A 324 -0.73 11.08 12.07
C ILE A 324 0.77 11.28 12.31
N ALA A 325 1.16 12.47 12.74
CA ALA A 325 2.55 12.77 13.04
C ALA A 325 3.02 12.04 14.33
N ASP A 326 2.17 11.93 15.35
CA ASP A 326 2.44 11.10 16.54
C ASP A 326 2.47 9.60 16.24
N ILE A 327 1.59 9.12 15.37
CA ILE A 327 1.59 7.73 14.86
C ILE A 327 2.89 7.46 14.10
N THR A 328 3.30 8.38 13.22
CA THR A 328 4.55 8.31 12.44
C THR A 328 5.79 8.19 13.34
N LYS A 329 5.80 8.84 14.52
CA LYS A 329 6.88 8.66 15.51
C LYS A 329 6.96 7.23 16.04
N GLN A 330 5.83 6.53 16.13
CA GLN A 330 5.73 5.18 16.72
C GLN A 330 5.87 4.07 15.68
N ASP A 331 5.32 4.26 14.48
CA ASP A 331 5.32 3.30 13.37
C ASP A 331 5.67 3.99 12.03
N PRO A 332 6.93 3.90 11.58
CA PRO A 332 7.45 4.60 10.40
C PRO A 332 7.05 3.92 9.09
N SER A 333 6.68 2.63 9.14
CA SER A 333 6.15 1.91 7.98
C SER A 333 4.80 2.50 7.54
N THR A 334 4.05 3.00 8.52
CA THR A 334 2.77 3.66 8.36
C THR A 334 2.92 5.04 7.74
N THR A 335 4.04 5.74 7.96
CA THR A 335 4.37 7.03 7.31
C THR A 335 4.34 6.91 5.79
N LEU A 336 4.97 5.90 5.19
CA LEU A 336 4.93 5.70 3.73
C LEU A 336 3.57 5.23 3.20
N LYS A 337 2.78 4.53 4.04
CA LYS A 337 1.41 4.11 3.71
C LYS A 337 0.41 5.28 3.77
N ILE A 338 0.64 6.24 4.66
CA ILE A 338 -0.19 7.44 4.87
C ILE A 338 0.23 8.62 3.96
N LEU A 339 1.54 8.86 3.79
CA LEU A 339 2.11 9.99 3.03
C LEU A 339 2.34 9.71 1.54
N ASN A 340 1.65 8.72 0.97
CA ASN A 340 1.53 8.71 -0.48
C ASN A 340 0.89 10.04 -0.94
N GLU A 341 1.26 10.47 -2.15
CA GLU A 341 1.25 11.85 -2.66
C GLU A 341 -0.01 12.67 -2.35
N LYS A 342 -1.14 11.97 -2.18
CA LYS A 342 -2.47 12.53 -2.02
C LYS A 342 -2.85 13.10 -0.65
N LEU A 343 -2.18 12.79 0.46
CA LEU A 343 -2.59 13.35 1.77
C LEU A 343 -2.35 14.86 1.82
N LEU A 344 -1.20 15.27 1.27
CA LEU A 344 -0.87 16.67 1.07
C LEU A 344 -1.62 17.24 -0.13
N ASP A 345 -1.77 16.50 -1.25
CA ASP A 345 -2.59 16.99 -2.37
C ASP A 345 -4.02 17.30 -1.90
N TRP A 346 -4.57 16.45 -1.03
CA TRP A 346 -5.87 16.60 -0.40
C TRP A 346 -5.89 17.78 0.57
N TYR A 347 -4.88 17.95 1.42
CA TYR A 347 -4.77 19.11 2.30
C TYR A 347 -4.75 20.43 1.51
N TRP A 348 -4.09 20.49 0.36
CA TRP A 348 -3.98 21.71 -0.43
C TRP A 348 -5.13 21.92 -1.43
N SER A 349 -5.75 20.86 -1.94
CA SER A 349 -6.86 20.94 -2.92
C SER A 349 -8.21 21.31 -2.31
N ASN A 350 -8.37 21.23 -0.99
CA ASN A 350 -9.65 21.50 -0.33
C ASN A 350 -9.79 22.94 0.21
N ASN A 351 -9.00 23.91 -0.30
CA ASN A 351 -9.10 25.35 0.02
C ASN A 351 -9.32 25.61 1.52
N PHE A 352 -8.38 25.13 2.34
CA PHE A 352 -8.30 25.57 3.72
C PHE A 352 -8.17 27.11 3.72
N LEU A 353 -8.72 27.77 4.74
CA LEU A 353 -8.24 29.09 5.16
C LEU A 353 -6.71 28.99 5.17
N ASP A 354 -6.02 29.77 4.32
CA ASP A 354 -4.58 29.68 4.05
C ASP A 354 -3.84 29.32 5.35
N PRO A 355 -3.37 28.06 5.51
CA PRO A 355 -2.65 27.69 6.71
C PRO A 355 -1.45 28.61 6.80
N SER A 356 -1.23 29.19 7.98
CA SER A 356 -0.10 30.07 8.16
C SER A 356 1.19 29.33 7.80
N ALA A 357 2.19 30.02 7.25
CA ALA A 357 3.44 29.35 6.89
C ALA A 357 4.11 28.67 8.10
N LEU A 358 3.81 29.16 9.31
CA LEU A 358 4.14 28.54 10.58
C LEU A 358 3.55 27.14 10.72
N GLU A 359 2.25 26.95 10.47
CA GLU A 359 1.57 25.65 10.59
C GLU A 359 2.11 24.62 9.58
N ILE A 360 2.49 25.06 8.39
CA ILE A 360 3.12 24.21 7.37
C ILE A 360 4.52 23.76 7.83
N GLY A 361 5.32 24.71 8.34
CA GLY A 361 6.66 24.44 8.84
C GLY A 361 6.63 23.47 10.03
N GLU A 362 5.70 23.65 10.97
CA GLU A 362 5.50 22.76 12.10
C GLU A 362 5.11 21.34 11.67
N PHE A 363 4.19 21.20 10.72
CA PHE A 363 3.79 19.88 10.22
C PHE A 363 4.97 19.10 9.61
N LEU A 364 5.72 19.74 8.71
CA LEU A 364 6.86 19.12 8.06
C LEU A 364 7.95 18.75 9.08
N LEU A 365 8.18 19.60 10.08
CA LEU A 365 9.14 19.33 11.15
C LEU A 365 8.74 18.10 11.98
N ILE A 366 7.47 18.01 12.42
CA ILE A 366 7.01 16.88 13.27
C ILE A 366 7.11 15.57 12.49
N ALA A 367 6.68 15.55 11.23
CA ALA A 367 6.75 14.35 10.42
C ALA A 367 8.20 13.97 10.08
N GLN A 368 9.12 14.95 9.89
CA GLN A 368 10.54 14.68 9.65
C GLN A 368 11.18 14.05 10.89
N GLN A 369 10.86 14.59 12.08
CA GLN A 369 11.30 14.03 13.36
C GLN A 369 10.74 12.63 13.60
N GLY A 370 9.46 12.41 13.28
CA GLY A 370 8.83 11.09 13.40
C GLY A 370 9.46 10.06 12.47
N TRP A 371 9.72 10.42 11.21
CA TRP A 371 10.43 9.56 10.27
C TRP A 371 11.87 9.28 10.73
N LYS A 372 12.62 10.30 11.15
CA LYS A 372 13.98 10.16 11.69
C LYS A 372 14.01 9.16 12.86
N ASN A 373 13.19 9.39 13.90
CA ASN A 373 13.11 8.50 15.07
C ASN A 373 12.64 7.10 14.67
N GLY A 374 11.86 7.05 13.61
CA GLY A 374 11.39 5.84 13.00
C GLY A 374 12.45 4.98 12.32
N ILE A 375 13.49 5.59 11.76
CA ILE A 375 14.54 4.87 11.05
C ILE A 375 15.82 4.77 11.87
N GLU A 376 15.80 5.01 13.18
CA GLU A 376 16.98 4.74 14.01
C GLU A 376 17.24 3.23 14.08
N PRO A 377 18.50 2.76 13.86
CA PRO A 377 19.75 3.54 13.78
C PRO A 377 20.18 3.98 12.36
N LEU A 378 19.49 3.59 11.28
CA LEU A 378 19.83 3.97 9.89
C LEU A 378 19.89 5.48 9.66
N SER A 379 19.13 6.27 10.44
CA SER A 379 19.14 7.73 10.36
C SER A 379 20.57 8.28 10.29
N GLN A 380 21.49 7.76 11.12
CA GLN A 380 22.89 8.19 11.16
C GLN A 380 23.64 7.98 9.84
N LEU A 381 23.27 6.95 9.07
CA LEU A 381 23.96 6.57 7.85
C LEU A 381 23.44 7.32 6.61
N ILE A 382 22.12 7.47 6.50
CA ILE A 382 21.47 7.88 5.25
C ILE A 382 20.96 9.32 5.26
N LEU A 383 20.85 9.94 6.43
CA LEU A 383 20.58 11.37 6.53
C LEU A 383 21.87 12.18 6.51
N GLU A 384 21.75 13.44 6.12
CA GLU A 384 22.84 14.40 6.24
C GLU A 384 22.97 14.89 7.69
N HIS A 385 24.18 15.26 8.07
CA HIS A 385 24.49 15.77 9.40
C HIS A 385 25.38 16.99 9.31
N ARG A 386 25.26 17.86 10.31
CA ARG A 386 26.17 18.96 10.61
C ARG A 386 27.48 18.41 11.19
N ALA A 387 28.52 19.22 11.20
CA ALA A 387 29.83 18.83 11.73
C ALA A 387 29.78 18.41 13.21
N ASN A 388 28.82 18.94 13.98
CA ASN A 388 28.56 18.57 15.37
C ASN A 388 27.71 17.28 15.55
N GLY A 389 27.39 16.55 14.48
CA GLY A 389 26.62 15.31 14.53
C GLY A 389 25.09 15.48 14.65
N THR A 390 24.58 16.71 14.58
CA THR A 390 23.14 16.98 14.54
C THR A 390 22.61 16.97 13.10
N PHE A 391 21.36 16.61 12.90
CA PHE A 391 20.74 16.65 11.56
C PHE A 391 20.36 18.10 11.19
N PRO A 392 20.47 18.51 9.91
CA PRO A 392 20.02 19.81 9.49
C PRO A 392 18.50 19.90 9.65
N THR A 393 18.03 21.00 10.23
CA THR A 393 16.61 21.34 10.24
C THR A 393 16.17 21.74 8.83
N ILE A 394 15.02 21.21 8.40
CA ILE A 394 14.30 21.74 7.25
C ILE A 394 13.50 22.93 7.76
N GLY A 395 13.61 24.06 7.08
CA GLY A 395 12.65 25.14 7.28
C GLY A 395 11.95 25.47 5.97
N VAL A 396 10.84 26.19 6.13
CA VAL A 396 9.99 26.62 5.03
C VAL A 396 9.80 28.11 5.15
N SER A 397 10.09 28.85 4.08
CA SER A 397 9.68 30.25 3.96
C SER A 397 8.60 30.35 2.89
N VAL A 398 7.51 31.04 3.21
CA VAL A 398 6.39 31.22 2.29
C VAL A 398 6.20 32.70 2.04
N TYR A 399 5.96 33.07 0.80
CA TYR A 399 5.68 34.45 0.41
C TYR A 399 4.57 34.48 -0.64
N GLN A 400 3.74 35.52 -0.61
CA GLN A 400 2.72 35.75 -1.63
C GLN A 400 3.25 36.73 -2.67
N ARG A 401 3.00 36.44 -3.94
CA ARG A 401 3.24 37.37 -5.04
C ARG A 401 1.96 37.53 -5.84
N TYR A 402 1.51 38.76 -5.98
CA TYR A 402 0.42 39.10 -6.88
C TYR A 402 0.94 39.06 -8.32
N ASP A 403 0.27 38.28 -9.17
CA ASP A 403 0.49 38.26 -10.61
C ASP A 403 -0.43 39.31 -11.25
N GLU A 404 0.17 40.34 -11.84
CA GLU A 404 -0.59 41.44 -12.45
C GLU A 404 -1.31 41.04 -13.74
N GLU A 405 -0.80 40.07 -14.51
CA GLU A 405 -1.42 39.60 -15.75
C GLU A 405 -2.62 38.71 -15.45
N LEU A 406 -2.48 37.82 -14.47
CA LEU A 406 -3.53 36.89 -14.06
C LEU A 406 -4.49 37.49 -13.02
N LYS A 407 -4.18 38.68 -12.49
CA LYS A 407 -4.90 39.36 -11.40
C LYS A 407 -5.18 38.43 -10.21
N GLN A 408 -4.19 37.62 -9.85
CA GLN A 408 -4.31 36.61 -8.80
C GLN A 408 -3.06 36.61 -7.93
N SER A 409 -3.26 36.44 -6.62
CA SER A 409 -2.16 36.19 -5.68
C SER A 409 -1.75 34.73 -5.74
N PHE A 410 -0.46 34.48 -5.91
CA PHE A 410 0.14 33.16 -5.84
C PHE A 410 0.98 33.03 -4.58
N THR A 411 0.79 31.95 -3.84
CA THR A 411 1.61 31.60 -2.67
C THR A 411 2.79 30.74 -3.12
N TYR A 412 4.01 31.14 -2.75
CA TYR A 412 5.26 30.47 -3.05
C TYR A 412 5.85 29.94 -1.76
N ALA A 413 6.36 28.71 -1.77
CA ALA A 413 7.10 28.15 -0.64
C ALA A 413 8.53 27.79 -1.08
N ASN A 414 9.52 28.30 -0.36
CA ASN A 414 10.91 27.90 -0.45
C ASN A 414 11.23 26.96 0.70
N ILE A 415 11.74 25.79 0.36
CA ILE A 415 12.16 24.77 1.33
C ILE A 415 13.64 24.52 1.15
N GLY A 416 14.33 24.28 2.26
CA GLY A 416 15.76 23.99 2.24
C GLY A 416 16.28 23.49 3.58
N LYS A 417 17.58 23.19 3.60
CA LYS A 417 18.27 22.65 4.78
C LYS A 417 19.20 23.70 5.37
N ASN A 418 19.02 24.00 6.66
CA ASN A 418 19.93 24.88 7.39
C ASN A 418 21.05 24.06 8.07
N PHE A 419 22.30 24.41 7.76
CA PHE A 419 23.50 23.76 8.30
C PHE A 419 24.25 24.61 9.34
N SER A 420 23.71 25.78 9.73
CA SER A 420 24.37 26.66 10.72
C SER A 420 24.45 26.01 12.10
N GLU A 421 25.58 26.23 12.80
CA GLU A 421 25.83 25.70 14.15
C GLU A 421 25.18 26.55 15.26
N SER A 422 24.70 27.76 14.92
CA SER A 422 24.34 28.82 15.87
C SER A 422 22.84 29.14 15.96
N MET A 423 21.94 28.16 15.81
CA MET A 423 20.50 28.40 15.97
C MET A 423 19.81 27.56 17.04
N SER A 424 18.93 28.25 17.78
CA SER A 424 18.06 27.81 18.87
C SER A 424 16.99 26.80 18.40
N SER A 425 16.35 26.16 19.37
CA SER A 425 15.52 24.94 19.29
C SER A 425 14.28 24.94 18.37
N SER A 426 14.05 25.93 17.52
CA SER A 426 12.81 26.06 16.75
C SER A 426 12.91 27.17 15.71
N VAL A 427 13.27 26.87 14.46
CA VAL A 427 13.18 27.87 13.38
C VAL A 427 12.25 27.39 12.28
N VAL A 428 11.01 27.81 12.43
CA VAL A 428 10.21 28.43 11.37
C VAL A 428 10.42 29.94 11.53
N ASP A 429 10.77 30.68 10.47
CA ASP A 429 10.52 32.12 10.44
C ASP A 429 9.42 32.39 9.40
N CYS A 430 8.19 32.36 9.90
CA CYS A 430 7.05 32.99 9.25
C CYS A 430 7.07 34.46 9.69
N PRO A 431 7.07 35.44 8.77
CA PRO A 431 7.04 36.84 9.15
C PRO A 431 5.76 37.08 9.97
N LEU A 432 5.92 37.45 11.24
CA LEU A 432 4.85 38.02 12.04
C LEU A 432 4.45 39.33 11.36
N ASP A 433 3.20 39.39 10.94
CA ASP A 433 2.40 40.55 10.55
C ASP A 433 3.17 41.88 10.34
N GLY A 434 3.14 42.36 9.10
CA GLY A 434 3.33 43.78 8.81
C GLY A 434 4.78 44.24 8.73
N ASP A 435 5.46 43.90 7.64
CA ASP A 435 5.89 44.94 6.71
C ASP A 435 6.21 44.30 5.37
N ILE A 436 5.43 44.73 4.40
CA ILE A 436 5.62 44.43 3.00
C ILE A 436 7.00 44.98 2.58
N LEU A 437 7.99 44.10 2.45
CA LEU A 437 9.17 44.40 1.64
C LEU A 437 8.80 44.15 0.17
N PHE A 438 7.94 45.00 -0.39
CA PHE A 438 8.01 45.23 -1.83
C PHE A 438 9.22 46.13 -2.06
N HIS A 439 10.22 45.57 -2.73
CA HIS A 439 10.84 46.35 -3.79
C HIS A 439 10.76 45.55 -5.07
N ASP A 440 10.10 46.17 -6.04
CA ASP A 440 10.12 45.82 -7.44
C ASP A 440 11.54 45.52 -7.95
N SER A 441 11.56 44.75 -9.02
CA SER A 441 12.68 44.43 -9.89
C SER A 441 13.50 43.20 -9.50
N HIS A 442 13.92 42.50 -10.56
CA HIS A 442 14.86 41.39 -10.62
C HIS A 442 15.59 41.08 -9.32
N GLU A 443 15.36 39.90 -8.73
CA GLU A 443 16.42 39.03 -8.20
C GLU A 443 15.83 37.86 -7.38
N SER A 444 15.60 36.74 -8.05
CA SER A 444 15.67 35.45 -7.38
C SER A 444 17.05 35.23 -6.74
N HIS A 445 18.10 35.97 -7.15
CA HIS A 445 19.45 35.89 -6.62
C HIS A 445 19.66 36.55 -5.24
N GLU A 446 18.92 37.57 -4.84
CA GLU A 446 19.14 38.28 -3.56
C GLU A 446 18.61 37.48 -2.37
N ILE A 447 17.41 36.91 -2.50
CA ILE A 447 16.81 35.99 -1.51
C ILE A 447 17.69 34.75 -1.38
N VAL A 448 18.14 34.21 -2.51
CA VAL A 448 19.07 33.09 -2.58
C VAL A 448 20.40 33.40 -1.88
N SER A 449 20.94 34.59 -2.08
CA SER A 449 22.18 35.02 -1.43
C SER A 449 22.00 35.16 0.09
N LYS A 450 20.89 35.76 0.56
CA LYS A 450 20.54 35.84 1.99
C LYS A 450 20.31 34.47 2.63
N LEU A 451 19.71 33.52 1.90
CA LEU A 451 19.55 32.14 2.36
C LEU A 451 20.91 31.43 2.50
N PHE A 452 21.81 31.62 1.54
CA PHE A 452 23.19 31.11 1.65
C PHE A 452 23.94 31.75 2.83
N GLU A 453 23.79 33.06 3.06
CA GLU A 453 24.40 33.79 4.18
C GLU A 453 23.90 33.29 5.55
N THR A 454 22.65 32.85 5.63
CA THR A 454 22.04 32.28 6.84
C THR A 454 22.32 30.78 7.04
N GLY A 455 23.16 30.19 6.18
CA GLY A 455 23.66 28.82 6.32
C GLY A 455 22.84 27.75 5.59
N TRP A 456 21.92 28.15 4.71
CA TRP A 456 21.15 27.23 3.89
C TRP A 456 21.95 26.83 2.65
N LYS A 457 22.21 25.53 2.48
CA LYS A 457 23.08 25.05 1.39
C LYS A 457 22.33 24.55 0.15
N THR A 458 21.04 24.28 0.30
CA THR A 458 20.16 23.80 -0.77
C THR A 458 18.80 24.46 -0.60
N PHE A 459 18.28 25.05 -1.67
CA PHE A 459 16.93 25.60 -1.76
C PHE A 459 16.42 25.40 -3.18
N SER A 460 15.12 25.33 -3.34
CA SER A 460 14.45 25.33 -4.65
C SER A 460 13.16 26.10 -4.54
N SER A 461 12.97 27.06 -5.45
CA SER A 461 11.74 27.83 -5.58
C SER A 461 10.96 27.33 -6.80
N THR A 462 9.68 27.03 -6.62
CA THR A 462 8.77 26.71 -7.72
C THR A 462 7.39 27.27 -7.42
N LEU A 463 6.70 27.75 -8.46
CA LEU A 463 5.24 27.88 -8.46
C LEU A 463 4.65 26.52 -8.06
N PHE A 464 3.65 26.51 -7.18
CA PHE A 464 2.92 25.29 -6.81
C PHE A 464 2.24 24.69 -8.06
N HIS A 465 2.94 23.84 -8.81
CA HIS A 465 2.34 22.96 -9.81
C HIS A 465 1.97 21.66 -9.11
N GLN A 466 0.68 21.46 -8.78
CA GLN A 466 -0.11 20.22 -8.59
C GLN A 466 0.53 18.91 -8.05
N GLN A 467 1.78 18.91 -7.55
CA GLN A 467 2.47 17.74 -7.02
C GLN A 467 2.88 18.04 -5.59
N VAL A 468 2.07 17.59 -4.64
CA VAL A 468 2.07 18.09 -3.28
C VAL A 468 2.83 17.14 -2.34
N SER A 469 3.49 16.11 -2.90
CA SER A 469 4.51 15.29 -2.27
C SER A 469 5.92 15.85 -2.37
N TRP A 470 6.14 16.93 -3.14
CA TRP A 470 7.47 17.40 -3.50
C TRP A 470 8.41 17.71 -2.31
N PRO A 471 7.97 18.36 -1.21
CA PRO A 471 8.82 18.57 -0.02
C PRO A 471 9.34 17.27 0.61
N TRP A 472 8.49 16.24 0.66
CA TRP A 472 8.83 14.91 1.16
C TRP A 472 9.71 14.16 0.19
N HIS A 473 9.41 14.24 -1.11
CA HIS A 473 10.23 13.69 -2.16
C HIS A 473 11.64 14.29 -2.13
N GLN A 474 11.79 15.61 -1.96
CA GLN A 474 13.10 16.27 -1.84
C GLN A 474 13.86 15.91 -0.54
N THR A 475 13.16 15.44 0.49
CA THR A 475 13.76 15.08 1.79
C THR A 475 14.14 13.61 1.87
N ILE A 476 13.21 12.71 1.53
CA ILE A 476 13.37 11.26 1.63
C ILE A 476 14.16 10.74 0.45
N GLN A 477 13.97 11.27 -0.75
CA GLN A 477 14.57 10.69 -1.94
C GLN A 477 16.10 10.72 -1.95
N PRO A 478 16.78 11.81 -1.55
CA PRO A 478 18.23 11.79 -1.42
C PRO A 478 18.73 10.78 -0.39
N SER A 479 17.96 10.54 0.69
CA SER A 479 18.27 9.47 1.65
C SER A 479 18.02 8.08 1.09
N LEU A 480 16.98 7.95 0.26
CA LEU A 480 16.68 6.89 -0.70
C LEU A 480 17.91 6.45 -1.50
N ASP A 481 18.45 7.46 -2.19
CA ASP A 481 19.54 7.33 -3.13
C ASP A 481 20.84 7.01 -2.37
N ARG A 482 21.09 7.67 -1.23
CA ARG A 482 22.23 7.38 -0.36
C ARG A 482 22.16 5.95 0.20
N LEU A 483 21.00 5.49 0.67
CA LEU A 483 20.83 4.10 1.10
C LEU A 483 21.15 3.14 -0.04
N SER A 484 20.61 3.40 -1.23
CA SER A 484 20.87 2.61 -2.44
C SER A 484 22.36 2.60 -2.81
N GLU A 485 23.08 3.71 -2.63
CA GLU A 485 24.54 3.82 -2.83
C GLU A 485 25.31 2.96 -1.81
N TYR A 486 24.97 3.04 -0.52
CA TYR A 486 25.60 2.22 0.53
C TYR A 486 25.41 0.72 0.27
N LEU A 487 24.22 0.32 -0.16
CA LEU A 487 23.89 -1.07 -0.48
C LEU A 487 24.60 -1.55 -1.74
N ASN A 488 24.58 -0.76 -2.82
CA ASN A 488 25.28 -1.08 -4.06
C ASN A 488 26.81 -1.16 -3.87
N GLU A 489 27.36 -0.44 -2.89
CA GLU A 489 28.79 -0.50 -2.58
C GLU A 489 29.14 -1.44 -1.42
N ARG A 490 28.16 -2.15 -0.85
CA ARG A 490 28.33 -3.12 0.25
C ARG A 490 29.00 -2.51 1.49
N ARG A 491 28.58 -1.30 1.88
CA ARG A 491 29.21 -0.46 2.92
C ARG A 491 28.41 -0.32 4.21
N LEU A 492 27.35 -1.13 4.44
CA LEU A 492 26.68 -1.09 5.74
C LEU A 492 27.70 -1.48 6.83
N PRO A 493 27.85 -0.67 7.90
CA PRO A 493 28.82 -0.97 8.93
C PRO A 493 28.49 -2.29 9.63
N VAL A 494 29.51 -3.14 9.70
CA VAL A 494 29.51 -4.42 10.41
C VAL A 494 30.73 -4.41 11.32
N ASP A 495 30.50 -4.55 12.63
CA ASP A 495 31.57 -4.41 13.63
C ASP A 495 32.33 -5.73 13.85
N ALA A 496 31.73 -6.86 13.46
CA ALA A 496 32.28 -8.20 13.64
C ALA A 496 31.50 -9.22 12.78
N GLY A 497 32.02 -10.45 12.72
CA GLY A 497 31.37 -11.58 12.06
C GLY A 497 31.88 -11.79 10.64
N TYR A 498 31.18 -12.65 9.88
CA TYR A 498 31.68 -13.12 8.59
C TYR A 498 31.82 -12.01 7.54
N LEU A 499 30.93 -11.01 7.55
CA LEU A 499 31.00 -9.87 6.63
C LEU A 499 32.22 -8.97 6.90
N SER A 500 32.49 -8.68 8.18
CA SER A 500 33.68 -7.94 8.61
C SER A 500 34.95 -8.65 8.14
N PHE A 501 35.02 -9.95 8.45
CA PHE A 501 36.19 -10.76 8.14
C PHE A 501 36.43 -10.93 6.64
N GLU A 502 35.37 -11.15 5.84
CA GLU A 502 35.47 -11.26 4.37
C GLU A 502 35.90 -9.93 3.72
N ALA A 503 35.44 -8.79 4.25
CA ALA A 503 35.87 -7.46 3.84
C ALA A 503 37.36 -7.20 4.18
N ALA A 504 37.76 -7.52 5.41
CA ALA A 504 39.15 -7.41 5.86
C ALA A 504 40.09 -8.27 5.01
N TRP A 505 39.73 -9.53 4.78
CA TRP A 505 40.53 -10.45 3.97
C TRP A 505 40.71 -9.94 2.55
N HIS A 506 39.64 -9.43 1.93
CA HIS A 506 39.71 -8.84 0.59
C HIS A 506 40.71 -7.68 0.54
N ALA A 507 40.68 -6.77 1.53
CA ALA A 507 41.63 -5.68 1.60
C ALA A 507 43.08 -6.15 1.82
N ALA A 508 43.29 -7.12 2.73
CA ALA A 508 44.62 -7.65 3.02
C ALA A 508 45.27 -8.25 1.77
N TRP A 509 44.48 -9.01 1.01
CA TRP A 509 44.92 -9.59 -0.24
C TRP A 509 45.31 -8.54 -1.28
N CYS A 510 44.42 -7.58 -1.55
CA CYS A 510 44.65 -6.52 -2.53
C CYS A 510 45.88 -5.66 -2.20
N LEU A 511 46.12 -5.38 -0.92
CA LEU A 511 47.26 -4.56 -0.48
C LEU A 511 48.60 -5.32 -0.53
N THR A 512 48.61 -6.61 -0.20
CA THR A 512 49.87 -7.37 -0.02
C THR A 512 50.29 -8.19 -1.25
N LYS A 513 49.34 -8.66 -2.05
CA LYS A 513 49.61 -9.56 -3.19
C LYS A 513 49.45 -8.91 -4.57
N GLY A 514 49.05 -7.63 -4.61
CA GLY A 514 49.03 -6.80 -5.82
C GLY A 514 47.75 -6.91 -6.67
N ASN A 515 47.47 -5.86 -7.43
CA ASN A 515 46.31 -5.74 -8.32
C ASN A 515 46.44 -6.65 -9.56
N TYR A 516 45.91 -7.86 -9.49
CA TYR A 516 45.51 -8.60 -10.70
C TYR A 516 43.99 -8.51 -10.87
N PRO A 517 43.46 -7.98 -11.99
CA PRO A 517 42.02 -7.86 -12.23
C PRO A 517 41.32 -9.20 -12.53
N ARG A 518 42.01 -10.32 -12.33
CA ARG A 518 41.46 -11.68 -12.45
C ARG A 518 42.04 -12.51 -11.31
N PHE A 519 41.20 -12.98 -10.41
CA PHE A 519 41.57 -14.10 -9.54
C PHE A 519 42.13 -15.21 -10.46
N PRO A 520 43.39 -15.64 -10.31
CA PRO A 520 43.85 -16.82 -11.03
C PRO A 520 42.93 -17.98 -10.63
N ALA A 521 42.69 -18.92 -11.55
CA ALA A 521 41.89 -20.13 -11.29
C ALA A 521 42.43 -21.01 -10.13
N TYR A 522 43.55 -20.60 -9.54
CA TYR A 522 44.28 -21.24 -8.47
C TYR A 522 44.71 -20.17 -7.45
N VAL A 523 43.85 -19.84 -6.49
CA VAL A 523 44.30 -19.10 -5.29
C VAL A 523 44.68 -20.12 -4.23
N THR A 524 45.97 -20.18 -3.92
CA THR A 524 46.41 -20.74 -2.64
C THR A 524 46.08 -19.72 -1.56
N PHE A 525 45.08 -20.04 -0.75
CA PHE A 525 44.63 -19.24 0.41
C PHE A 525 45.63 -19.30 1.57
N SER A 526 46.89 -19.01 1.29
CA SER A 526 47.95 -18.98 2.29
C SER A 526 47.71 -17.83 3.27
N PRO A 527 47.97 -18.04 4.57
CA PRO A 527 47.91 -16.96 5.57
C PRO A 527 48.81 -15.77 5.16
N ILE A 528 48.35 -14.55 5.45
CA ILE A 528 49.08 -13.31 5.16
C ILE A 528 49.71 -12.80 6.46
N SER A 529 51.00 -12.48 6.45
CA SER A 529 51.70 -11.95 7.62
C SER A 529 51.06 -10.64 8.09
N LEU A 530 50.80 -10.51 9.39
CA LEU A 530 50.27 -9.27 9.96
C LEU A 530 51.29 -8.12 9.82
N ASP A 531 52.60 -8.41 9.89
CA ASP A 531 53.65 -7.40 9.70
C ASP A 531 53.61 -6.83 8.27
N ASP A 532 53.42 -7.69 7.27
CA ASP A 532 53.29 -7.28 5.86
C ASP A 532 52.04 -6.40 5.65
N ILE A 533 50.93 -6.76 6.31
CA ILE A 533 49.69 -6.01 6.26
C ILE A 533 49.87 -4.63 6.89
N GLU A 534 50.41 -4.55 8.10
CA GLU A 534 50.64 -3.30 8.84
C GLU A 534 51.58 -2.36 8.07
N ASN A 535 52.65 -2.91 7.50
CA ASN A 535 53.55 -2.16 6.62
C ASN A 535 52.79 -1.56 5.43
N LYS A 536 51.94 -2.34 4.76
CA LYS A 536 51.14 -1.84 3.63
C LYS A 536 50.06 -0.85 4.05
N LEU A 537 49.43 -1.05 5.20
CA LEU A 537 48.45 -0.12 5.77
C LEU A 537 49.06 1.26 6.05
N SER A 538 50.33 1.32 6.45
CA SER A 538 51.05 2.59 6.69
C SER A 538 51.26 3.42 5.40
N GLU A 539 51.26 2.76 4.23
CA GLU A 539 51.42 3.39 2.91
C GLU A 539 50.07 3.81 2.28
N VAL A 540 48.93 3.49 2.92
CA VAL A 540 47.59 3.71 2.34
C VAL A 540 47.23 5.19 2.29
N VAL A 541 46.97 5.68 1.07
CA VAL A 541 46.34 6.97 0.82
C VAL A 541 44.88 6.76 0.43
N TYR A 542 43.95 6.89 1.40
CA TYR A 542 42.52 6.56 1.25
C TYR A 542 41.86 7.11 -0.03
N ARG A 543 42.16 8.38 -0.39
CA ARG A 543 41.58 9.06 -1.56
C ARG A 543 41.89 8.36 -2.90
N ARG A 544 42.85 7.44 -2.96
CA ARG A 544 43.21 6.68 -4.17
C ARG A 544 42.37 5.41 -4.37
N TYR A 545 41.54 5.03 -3.41
CA TYR A 545 40.74 3.81 -3.44
C TYR A 545 39.26 4.11 -3.59
N SER A 546 38.51 3.20 -4.22
CA SER A 546 37.04 3.27 -4.25
C SER A 546 36.45 3.23 -2.85
N LEU A 547 35.24 3.77 -2.67
CA LEU A 547 34.55 3.83 -1.39
C LEU A 547 34.34 2.44 -0.77
N MET A 548 34.00 1.43 -1.58
CA MET A 548 33.96 0.02 -1.17
C MET A 548 35.31 -0.46 -0.61
N MET A 549 36.41 -0.16 -1.29
CA MET A 549 37.75 -0.59 -0.86
C MET A 549 38.19 0.17 0.41
N GLN A 550 37.82 1.45 0.56
CA GLN A 550 38.04 2.19 1.80
C GLN A 550 37.32 1.54 2.98
N HIS A 551 36.09 1.07 2.79
CA HIS A 551 35.36 0.29 3.82
C HIS A 551 36.11 -1.00 4.18
N CYS A 552 36.55 -1.78 3.17
CA CYS A 552 37.31 -3.02 3.40
C CYS A 552 38.62 -2.78 4.16
N ILE A 553 39.33 -1.68 3.86
CA ILE A 553 40.56 -1.30 4.58
C ILE A 553 40.25 -0.94 6.05
N SER A 554 39.13 -0.27 6.32
CA SER A 554 38.72 0.02 7.69
C SER A 554 38.42 -1.25 8.48
N GLN A 555 37.75 -2.23 7.88
CA GLN A 555 37.54 -3.53 8.51
C GLN A 555 38.85 -4.29 8.75
N LEU A 556 39.78 -4.22 7.79
CA LEU A 556 41.09 -4.83 7.94
C LEU A 556 41.85 -4.30 9.16
N LYS A 557 41.77 -3.01 9.45
CA LYS A 557 42.43 -2.44 10.64
C LYS A 557 41.88 -3.04 11.93
N LEU A 558 40.55 -3.15 12.04
CA LEU A 558 39.89 -3.75 13.21
C LEU A 558 40.28 -5.22 13.38
N GLU A 559 40.26 -5.99 12.30
CA GLU A 559 40.62 -7.42 12.33
C GLU A 559 42.11 -7.65 12.62
N VAL A 560 43.00 -6.78 12.14
CA VAL A 560 44.44 -6.83 12.48
C VAL A 560 44.64 -6.54 13.95
N GLU A 561 44.03 -5.46 14.48
CA GLU A 561 44.10 -5.13 15.91
C GLU A 561 43.58 -6.29 16.78
N TYR A 562 42.45 -6.88 16.40
CA TYR A 562 41.90 -8.04 17.08
C TYR A 562 42.83 -9.25 17.03
N ALA A 563 43.36 -9.61 15.86
CA ALA A 563 44.30 -10.72 15.70
C ALA A 563 45.57 -10.53 16.54
N ARG A 564 46.10 -9.29 16.62
CA ARG A 564 47.24 -8.95 17.47
C ARG A 564 46.93 -9.12 18.96
N GLN A 565 45.75 -8.69 19.40
CA GLN A 565 45.31 -8.90 20.79
C GLN A 565 45.23 -10.39 21.16
N GLN A 566 44.94 -11.27 20.19
CA GLN A 566 44.93 -12.72 20.37
C GLN A 566 46.32 -13.37 20.25
N GLY A 567 47.39 -12.59 20.02
CA GLY A 567 48.77 -13.10 19.87
C GLY A 567 49.05 -13.77 18.53
N GLU A 568 48.21 -13.55 17.52
CA GLU A 568 48.42 -14.10 16.18
C GLU A 568 49.51 -13.33 15.42
N THR A 569 50.14 -14.02 14.48
CA THR A 569 51.17 -13.46 13.58
C THR A 569 50.72 -13.42 12.12
N TYR A 570 49.61 -14.10 11.79
CA TYR A 570 49.06 -14.17 10.46
C TYR A 570 47.55 -13.97 10.48
N LEU A 571 47.03 -13.27 9.48
CA LEU A 571 45.62 -13.32 9.14
C LEU A 571 45.34 -14.66 8.43
N LYS A 572 44.34 -15.42 8.89
CA LYS A 572 44.06 -16.79 8.44
C LYS A 572 42.60 -16.96 8.04
N LEU A 573 42.33 -17.37 6.79
CA LEU A 573 41.00 -17.86 6.39
C LEU A 573 40.63 -19.17 7.12
N PRO A 574 39.34 -19.41 7.42
CA PRO A 574 38.80 -20.69 7.87
C PRO A 574 39.18 -21.84 6.93
N GLU A 575 39.38 -23.05 7.47
CA GLU A 575 39.85 -24.21 6.70
C GLU A 575 38.89 -24.60 5.57
N ASP A 576 37.58 -24.51 5.80
CA ASP A 576 36.54 -24.81 4.80
C ASP A 576 36.64 -23.91 3.57
N PHE A 577 37.11 -22.67 3.73
CA PHE A 577 37.35 -21.73 2.63
C PHE A 577 38.58 -22.10 1.80
N ARG A 578 39.58 -22.76 2.41
CA ARG A 578 40.84 -23.13 1.74
C ARG A 578 40.69 -24.35 0.83
N ALA A 579 39.70 -25.20 1.08
CA ALA A 579 39.53 -26.48 0.40
C ALA A 579 38.85 -26.37 -0.98
N PHE A 580 38.23 -25.23 -1.31
CA PHE A 580 37.48 -25.07 -2.56
C PHE A 580 38.38 -24.68 -3.74
N LYS A 581 38.41 -25.52 -4.78
CA LYS A 581 39.08 -25.24 -6.08
C LYS A 581 38.04 -25.16 -7.20
N ILE A 582 38.23 -24.23 -8.14
CA ILE A 582 37.37 -24.11 -9.32
C ILE A 582 37.85 -25.10 -10.40
N GLY A 583 37.05 -26.11 -10.72
CA GLY A 583 37.34 -27.10 -11.77
C GLY A 583 36.53 -28.39 -11.63
N SER A 584 36.58 -29.26 -12.64
CA SER A 584 35.78 -30.51 -12.78
C SER A 584 36.12 -31.63 -11.79
N ALA A 585 36.85 -31.36 -10.71
CA ALA A 585 37.39 -32.37 -9.79
C ALA A 585 37.15 -32.06 -8.29
N THR A 586 36.23 -31.15 -7.97
CA THR A 586 35.85 -30.89 -6.56
C THR A 586 34.90 -31.96 -6.07
N SER A 587 35.26 -32.64 -4.97
CA SER A 587 34.41 -33.66 -4.33
C SER A 587 33.05 -33.06 -3.98
N PRO A 588 31.93 -33.80 -4.19
CA PRO A 588 30.61 -33.39 -3.74
C PRO A 588 30.54 -32.96 -2.27
N ASP A 589 31.30 -33.60 -1.37
CA ASP A 589 31.34 -33.26 0.05
C ASP A 589 31.98 -31.88 0.31
N ILE A 590 33.06 -31.56 -0.41
CA ILE A 590 33.71 -30.24 -0.32
C ILE A 590 32.76 -29.15 -0.84
N LEU A 591 32.04 -29.44 -1.93
CA LEU A 591 31.05 -28.53 -2.48
C LEU A 591 29.89 -28.29 -1.50
N LEU A 592 29.39 -29.34 -0.86
CA LEU A 592 28.34 -29.25 0.15
C LEU A 592 28.81 -28.44 1.36
N ASN A 593 29.98 -28.75 1.92
CA ASN A 593 30.52 -28.04 3.08
C ASN A 593 30.75 -26.57 2.78
N TYR A 594 31.33 -26.26 1.62
CA TYR A 594 31.54 -24.87 1.19
C TYR A 594 30.20 -24.13 1.00
N THR A 595 29.21 -24.77 0.38
CA THR A 595 27.88 -24.18 0.20
C THR A 595 27.21 -23.91 1.54
N SER A 596 27.23 -24.90 2.44
CA SER A 596 26.70 -24.77 3.79
C SER A 596 27.38 -23.63 4.54
N TYR A 597 28.71 -23.53 4.47
CA TYR A 597 29.43 -22.43 5.09
C TYR A 597 28.99 -21.07 4.55
N VAL A 598 28.98 -20.88 3.22
CA VAL A 598 28.59 -19.59 2.61
C VAL A 598 27.16 -19.21 2.95
N PHE A 599 26.19 -20.12 2.80
CA PHE A 599 24.79 -19.83 3.08
C PHE A 599 24.51 -19.63 4.57
N GLY A 600 25.16 -20.40 5.44
CA GLY A 600 25.05 -20.24 6.89
C GLY A 600 25.62 -18.92 7.37
N SER A 601 26.82 -18.57 6.91
CA SER A 601 27.45 -17.28 7.20
C SER A 601 26.65 -16.10 6.64
N ALA A 602 26.08 -16.24 5.43
CA ALA A 602 25.23 -15.21 4.85
C ALA A 602 23.92 -15.04 5.62
N LEU A 603 23.32 -16.13 6.12
CA LEU A 603 22.11 -16.06 6.94
C LEU A 603 22.37 -15.30 8.24
N MET A 604 23.49 -15.59 8.90
CA MET A 604 23.92 -14.86 10.09
C MET A 604 24.20 -13.38 9.78
N GLY A 605 24.91 -13.08 8.68
CA GLY A 605 25.20 -11.70 8.27
C GLY A 605 23.94 -10.91 7.93
N TYR A 606 23.00 -11.53 7.22
CA TYR A 606 21.71 -10.94 6.89
C TYR A 606 20.89 -10.66 8.15
N GLN A 607 20.77 -11.63 9.06
CA GLN A 607 20.08 -11.47 10.34
C GLN A 607 20.69 -10.32 11.16
N GLN A 608 22.02 -10.26 11.25
CA GLN A 608 22.73 -9.19 11.94
C GLN A 608 22.41 -7.81 11.34
N ILE A 609 22.40 -7.69 10.01
CA ILE A 609 22.08 -6.42 9.35
C ILE A 609 20.63 -6.00 9.59
N VAL A 610 19.66 -6.89 9.36
CA VAL A 610 18.24 -6.51 9.47
C VAL A 610 17.85 -6.21 10.91
N GLU A 611 18.35 -6.96 11.89
CA GLU A 611 18.06 -6.71 13.31
C GLU A 611 18.75 -5.44 13.81
N ARG A 612 19.97 -5.16 13.35
CA ARG A 612 20.72 -3.97 13.78
C ARG A 612 20.19 -2.71 13.13
N TRP A 613 20.07 -2.72 11.80
CA TRP A 613 19.82 -1.52 11.02
C TRP A 613 18.33 -1.32 10.70
N PHE A 614 17.55 -2.40 10.58
CA PHE A 614 16.14 -2.32 10.20
C PHE A 614 15.16 -2.90 11.25
N PRO A 615 15.37 -2.69 12.56
CA PRO A 615 14.62 -3.40 13.62
C PRO A 615 13.12 -3.16 13.56
N LYS A 616 12.68 -1.96 13.18
CA LYS A 616 11.27 -1.58 13.09
C LYS A 616 10.58 -2.08 11.81
N PHE A 617 11.32 -2.61 10.84
CA PHE A 617 10.80 -3.06 9.54
C PHE A 617 10.77 -4.59 9.40
N LEU A 618 11.25 -5.33 10.41
CA LEU A 618 11.32 -6.79 10.38
C LEU A 618 9.96 -7.44 10.11
N SER A 619 8.86 -6.83 10.59
CA SER A 619 7.50 -7.31 10.35
C SER A 619 6.97 -7.02 8.94
N ASP A 620 7.49 -5.98 8.28
CA ASP A 620 7.12 -5.59 6.92
C ASP A 620 8.01 -6.25 5.85
N PHE A 621 9.19 -6.74 6.21
CA PHE A 621 10.11 -7.46 5.35
C PHE A 621 9.59 -8.85 4.96
N ARG A 622 9.85 -9.24 3.71
CA ARG A 622 9.42 -10.52 3.16
C ARG A 622 10.22 -11.69 3.70
N LEU A 623 11.55 -11.56 3.75
CA LEU A 623 12.47 -12.60 4.19
C LEU A 623 12.67 -12.54 5.70
N ALA A 624 12.91 -11.35 6.27
CA ALA A 624 13.13 -11.23 7.71
C ALA A 624 11.90 -11.62 8.54
N SER A 625 10.69 -11.56 7.98
CA SER A 625 9.48 -12.07 8.64
C SER A 625 9.48 -13.59 8.87
N TYR A 626 10.41 -14.34 8.28
CA TYR A 626 10.61 -15.76 8.56
C TYR A 626 11.52 -16.02 9.77
N LEU A 627 12.26 -15.01 10.27
CA LEU A 627 13.24 -15.20 11.33
C LEU A 627 12.58 -15.47 12.71
N PRO A 628 13.20 -16.28 13.60
CA PRO A 628 14.28 -17.23 13.29
C PRO A 628 13.87 -18.29 12.27
N VAL A 629 14.80 -18.71 11.42
CA VAL A 629 14.50 -19.53 10.23
C VAL A 629 15.38 -20.76 10.12
N ARG A 630 14.83 -21.82 9.53
CA ARG A 630 15.56 -22.95 8.98
C ARG A 630 15.67 -22.80 7.46
N LEU A 631 16.88 -22.65 6.93
CA LEU A 631 17.13 -22.55 5.49
C LEU A 631 17.41 -23.93 4.90
N ILE A 632 16.50 -24.45 4.08
CA ILE A 632 16.59 -25.81 3.54
C ILE A 632 17.03 -25.72 2.08
N GLY A 633 18.08 -26.44 1.73
CA GLY A 633 18.70 -26.38 0.40
C GLY A 633 19.09 -27.73 -0.19
N THR A 634 19.15 -27.78 -1.52
CA THR A 634 19.70 -28.89 -2.29
C THR A 634 20.80 -28.38 -3.22
N VAL A 635 21.95 -29.05 -3.18
CA VAL A 635 23.12 -28.73 -3.99
C VAL A 635 23.25 -29.76 -5.09
N VAL A 636 23.15 -29.31 -6.33
CA VAL A 636 23.29 -30.17 -7.51
C VAL A 636 24.71 -30.03 -8.05
N HIS A 637 25.45 -31.14 -8.03
CA HIS A 637 26.83 -31.18 -8.51
C HIS A 637 26.86 -31.07 -10.05
N PRO A 638 27.74 -30.23 -10.63
CA PRO A 638 27.71 -29.90 -12.05
C PRO A 638 28.13 -31.00 -13.04
N GLY A 639 28.60 -32.18 -12.61
CA GLY A 639 29.16 -33.15 -13.55
C GLY A 639 30.31 -32.56 -14.40
N LEU A 640 30.39 -32.93 -15.69
CA LEU A 640 31.51 -32.54 -16.57
C LEU A 640 31.33 -31.18 -17.31
N GLU A 641 30.12 -30.63 -17.43
CA GLU A 641 29.88 -29.41 -18.23
C GLU A 641 28.87 -28.37 -17.65
N ALA A 642 28.31 -28.55 -16.44
CA ALA A 642 27.33 -27.59 -15.89
C ALA A 642 27.91 -26.64 -14.82
N LYS A 643 27.11 -25.64 -14.40
CA LYS A 643 27.38 -24.77 -13.25
C LYS A 643 26.75 -25.39 -12.00
N VAL A 644 27.38 -25.24 -10.82
CA VAL A 644 26.76 -25.66 -9.55
C VAL A 644 25.41 -24.97 -9.44
N LYS A 645 24.37 -25.73 -9.13
CA LYS A 645 23.02 -25.21 -8.91
C LYS A 645 22.63 -25.46 -7.45
N VAL A 646 22.09 -24.45 -6.79
CA VAL A 646 21.59 -24.53 -5.42
C VAL A 646 20.14 -24.09 -5.42
N ASP A 647 19.26 -25.02 -5.06
CA ASP A 647 17.82 -24.77 -4.90
C ASP A 647 17.50 -24.73 -3.40
N TYR A 648 16.92 -23.64 -2.88
CA TYR A 648 16.67 -23.47 -1.45
C TYR A 648 15.39 -22.67 -1.13
N TYR A 649 14.90 -22.80 0.10
CA TYR A 649 13.75 -22.06 0.62
C TYR A 649 13.85 -21.81 2.13
N TRP A 650 13.02 -20.89 2.63
CA TRP A 650 13.03 -20.41 4.02
C TRP A 650 11.87 -21.04 4.79
N GLU A 651 12.12 -21.67 5.93
CA GLU A 651 11.08 -22.23 6.77
C GLU A 651 11.10 -21.60 8.16
N PRO A 652 10.00 -20.97 8.63
CA PRO A 652 10.01 -20.24 9.88
C PRO A 652 10.06 -21.19 11.08
N LEU A 653 10.87 -20.85 12.07
CA LEU A 653 10.99 -21.57 13.33
C LEU A 653 10.17 -20.90 14.45
N PRO A 654 9.80 -21.62 15.52
CA PRO A 654 9.24 -21.00 16.73
C PRO A 654 10.15 -19.92 17.32
N ASN A 655 9.55 -18.90 17.94
CA ASN A 655 10.28 -17.85 18.64
C ASN A 655 11.19 -18.43 19.73
N GLY A 656 12.40 -17.90 19.85
CA GLY A 656 13.41 -18.35 20.83
C GLY A 656 14.35 -19.44 20.31
N GLN A 657 14.13 -19.98 19.10
CA GLN A 657 15.13 -20.82 18.43
C GLN A 657 16.16 -19.98 17.67
N SER A 658 17.33 -20.54 17.42
CA SER A 658 18.36 -19.93 16.57
C SER A 658 18.19 -20.35 15.12
N SER A 659 18.45 -19.43 14.19
CA SER A 659 18.43 -19.74 12.76
C SER A 659 19.55 -20.73 12.39
N TYR A 660 19.28 -21.65 11.47
CA TYR A 660 20.26 -22.62 10.97
C TYR A 660 19.94 -23.07 9.55
N ILE A 661 20.82 -23.86 8.96
CA ILE A 661 20.70 -24.35 7.59
C ILE A 661 20.70 -25.89 7.54
N GLU A 662 20.01 -26.45 6.55
CA GLU A 662 20.03 -27.88 6.23
C GLU A 662 20.21 -28.04 4.72
N PHE A 663 21.42 -28.40 4.28
CA PHE A 663 21.75 -28.59 2.87
C PHE A 663 22.11 -30.05 2.60
N GLN A 664 21.67 -30.57 1.46
CA GLN A 664 21.96 -31.94 1.03
C GLN A 664 22.36 -31.99 -0.44
N LEU A 665 23.10 -33.02 -0.83
CA LEU A 665 23.45 -33.29 -2.24
C LEU A 665 22.27 -33.95 -2.96
N SER A 666 22.09 -33.61 -4.24
CA SER A 666 21.08 -34.23 -5.11
C SER A 666 21.59 -34.32 -6.55
N ASP A 667 21.22 -35.41 -7.23
CA ASP A 667 21.52 -35.62 -8.66
C ASP A 667 20.48 -34.96 -9.58
N GLN A 668 19.33 -34.52 -9.04
CA GLN A 668 18.27 -33.84 -9.79
C GLN A 668 17.73 -32.58 -9.08
N PRO A 669 17.26 -31.56 -9.83
CA PRO A 669 16.53 -30.42 -9.26
C PRO A 669 15.27 -30.88 -8.50
N SER A 670 14.93 -30.20 -7.40
CA SER A 670 13.78 -30.61 -6.59
C SER A 670 12.45 -30.47 -7.35
N SER A 671 11.68 -31.55 -7.48
CA SER A 671 10.36 -31.57 -8.16
C SER A 671 9.15 -31.43 -7.21
N GLN A 672 9.36 -31.35 -5.89
CA GLN A 672 8.30 -31.30 -4.87
C GLN A 672 7.86 -29.87 -4.48
N GLU A 673 7.72 -28.98 -5.46
CA GLU A 673 7.57 -27.54 -5.20
C GLU A 673 6.17 -27.12 -4.74
N SER A 674 5.09 -27.75 -5.20
CA SER A 674 3.73 -27.21 -5.03
C SER A 674 3.11 -27.48 -3.65
N SER A 675 3.27 -28.70 -3.13
CA SER A 675 2.64 -29.14 -1.88
C SER A 675 3.30 -28.51 -0.64
N ARG A 676 4.63 -28.32 -0.67
CA ARG A 676 5.38 -27.73 0.46
C ARG A 676 5.16 -26.23 0.61
N ARG A 677 4.87 -25.50 -0.48
CA ARG A 677 4.57 -24.05 -0.46
C ARG A 677 3.41 -23.70 0.46
N GLN A 678 2.32 -24.48 0.40
CA GLN A 678 1.13 -24.21 1.21
C GLN A 678 1.36 -24.49 2.70
N THR A 679 2.16 -25.51 3.03
CA THR A 679 2.48 -25.88 4.42
C THR A 679 3.34 -24.82 5.09
N VAL A 680 4.42 -24.38 4.44
CA VAL A 680 5.32 -23.35 4.99
C VAL A 680 4.60 -22.01 5.14
N PHE A 681 3.72 -21.66 4.19
CA PHE A 681 2.88 -20.47 4.28
C PHE A 681 1.98 -20.48 5.52
N ARG A 682 1.24 -21.57 5.75
CA ARG A 682 0.38 -21.70 6.95
C ARG A 682 1.19 -21.68 8.25
N GLN A 683 2.38 -22.26 8.25
CA GLN A 683 3.25 -22.23 9.42
C GLN A 683 3.72 -20.80 9.73
N GLN A 684 4.06 -20.00 8.73
CA GLN A 684 4.41 -18.60 8.92
C GLN A 684 3.24 -17.83 9.57
N GLU A 685 2.03 -18.02 9.06
CA GLU A 685 0.81 -17.37 9.59
C GLU A 685 0.60 -17.66 11.08
N ILE A 686 0.75 -18.93 11.47
CA ILE A 686 0.57 -19.38 12.85
C ILE A 686 1.68 -18.85 13.76
N LEU A 687 2.93 -18.89 13.29
CA LEU A 687 4.09 -18.55 14.11
C LEU A 687 4.36 -17.04 14.18
N ARG A 688 3.86 -16.25 13.22
CA ARG A 688 4.09 -14.80 13.09
C ARG A 688 2.78 -14.05 12.75
N PRO A 689 1.78 -14.06 13.64
CA PRO A 689 0.53 -13.34 13.40
C PRO A 689 0.81 -11.84 13.26
N GLY A 690 0.31 -11.22 12.18
CA GLY A 690 0.46 -9.77 11.92
C GLY A 690 1.69 -9.36 11.12
N HIS A 691 2.62 -10.28 10.81
CA HIS A 691 3.69 -10.00 9.84
C HIS A 691 3.13 -9.94 8.40
N LYS A 692 3.78 -9.16 7.52
CA LYS A 692 3.35 -9.01 6.14
C LYS A 692 3.47 -10.34 5.39
N MET A 693 2.33 -10.86 4.96
CA MET A 693 2.23 -12.19 4.36
C MET A 693 2.90 -12.23 2.99
N ASN A 694 3.77 -13.22 2.79
CA ASN A 694 4.35 -13.50 1.48
C ASN A 694 3.33 -14.26 0.62
N GLN A 695 2.59 -13.54 -0.23
CA GLN A 695 1.54 -14.11 -1.09
C GLN A 695 2.07 -15.21 -2.05
N GLN A 696 3.39 -15.29 -2.25
CA GLN A 696 4.04 -16.35 -3.03
C GLN A 696 5.33 -16.80 -2.34
N HIS A 697 5.31 -17.96 -1.69
CA HIS A 697 6.52 -18.59 -1.17
C HIS A 697 7.49 -18.86 -2.32
N LYS A 698 8.67 -18.23 -2.30
CA LYS A 698 9.64 -18.24 -3.40
C LYS A 698 10.66 -19.34 -3.15
N PHE A 699 10.72 -20.30 -4.08
CA PHE A 699 11.85 -21.21 -4.19
C PHE A 699 12.96 -20.46 -4.93
N TYR A 700 14.14 -20.43 -4.34
CA TYR A 700 15.30 -19.79 -4.92
C TYR A 700 16.09 -20.83 -5.66
N SER A 701 16.46 -20.51 -6.90
CA SER A 701 17.31 -21.32 -7.74
C SER A 701 18.48 -20.46 -8.18
N GLN A 702 19.68 -20.78 -7.71
CA GLN A 702 20.86 -19.95 -7.91
C GLN A 702 22.05 -20.76 -8.41
N HIS A 703 22.97 -20.07 -9.08
CA HIS A 703 24.29 -20.60 -9.44
C HIS A 703 25.36 -19.83 -8.66
N PRO A 704 25.45 -20.02 -7.33
CA PRO A 704 26.23 -19.15 -6.44
C PRO A 704 27.75 -19.22 -6.69
N PHE A 705 28.22 -20.18 -7.49
CA PHE A 705 29.65 -20.40 -7.76
C PHE A 705 30.03 -20.31 -9.25
N ASP A 706 29.22 -19.64 -10.08
CA ASP A 706 29.62 -19.32 -11.46
C ASP A 706 30.88 -18.41 -11.46
N LYS A 707 31.66 -18.41 -12.55
CA LYS A 707 32.82 -17.51 -12.74
C LYS A 707 32.49 -16.02 -12.55
N PHE A 708 31.20 -15.68 -12.61
CA PHE A 708 30.66 -14.33 -12.40
C PHE A 708 30.08 -14.09 -10.99
N TRP A 709 29.90 -15.15 -10.18
CA TRP A 709 29.37 -15.12 -8.80
C TRP A 709 30.40 -15.50 -7.74
N LEU A 710 31.49 -16.15 -8.13
CA LEU A 710 32.75 -16.09 -7.39
C LEU A 710 33.33 -14.68 -7.57
N GLY A 711 32.60 -13.70 -7.09
CA GLY A 711 33.16 -12.44 -6.66
C GLY A 711 34.13 -12.70 -5.50
N ASN A 712 34.89 -11.68 -5.14
CA ASN A 712 35.90 -11.81 -4.09
C ASN A 712 35.29 -12.03 -2.68
N GLN A 713 33.96 -11.97 -2.55
CA GLN A 713 33.21 -11.89 -1.29
C GLN A 713 31.80 -12.55 -1.36
N PRO A 714 31.68 -13.87 -1.55
CA PRO A 714 30.39 -14.56 -1.75
C PRO A 714 29.39 -14.43 -0.58
N ILE A 715 29.85 -14.33 0.67
CA ILE A 715 28.95 -14.19 1.83
C ILE A 715 28.28 -12.81 1.80
N THR A 716 29.05 -11.77 1.48
CA THR A 716 28.60 -10.40 1.34
C THR A 716 27.60 -10.25 0.20
N GLU A 717 27.87 -10.83 -0.97
CA GLU A 717 26.95 -10.75 -2.11
C GLU A 717 25.57 -11.34 -1.78
N LEU A 718 25.54 -12.56 -1.23
CA LEU A 718 24.30 -13.24 -0.92
C LEU A 718 23.48 -12.51 0.16
N THR A 719 24.19 -12.01 1.18
CA THR A 719 23.58 -11.21 2.26
C THR A 719 22.89 -9.95 1.74
N TYR A 720 23.60 -9.16 0.93
CA TYR A 720 23.07 -7.91 0.38
C TYR A 720 21.98 -8.16 -0.67
N GLN A 721 22.04 -9.27 -1.39
CA GLN A 721 20.95 -9.66 -2.29
C GLN A 721 19.65 -9.90 -1.54
N TRP A 722 19.67 -10.66 -0.43
CA TRP A 722 18.47 -10.90 0.38
C TRP A 722 17.93 -9.60 0.98
N LEU A 723 18.82 -8.75 1.50
CA LEU A 723 18.44 -7.43 1.99
C LEU A 723 17.82 -6.56 0.89
N TRP A 724 18.38 -6.59 -0.31
CA TRP A 724 17.85 -5.83 -1.45
C TRP A 724 16.44 -6.28 -1.84
N GLU A 725 16.14 -7.58 -1.80
CA GLU A 725 14.79 -8.09 -2.09
C GLU A 725 13.75 -7.52 -1.11
N ASP A 726 14.06 -7.49 0.19
CA ASP A 726 13.18 -6.92 1.20
C ASP A 726 12.97 -5.41 1.01
N LEU A 727 14.05 -4.67 0.78
CA LEU A 727 13.98 -3.22 0.59
C LEU A 727 13.29 -2.83 -0.72
N THR A 728 13.41 -3.65 -1.77
CA THR A 728 12.70 -3.45 -3.04
C THR A 728 11.19 -3.54 -2.83
N GLN A 729 10.74 -4.49 -2.00
CA GLN A 729 9.32 -4.64 -1.69
C GLN A 729 8.74 -3.41 -0.99
N LEU A 730 9.54 -2.76 -0.14
CA LEU A 730 9.14 -1.51 0.52
C LEU A 730 9.29 -0.28 -0.38
N LYS A 731 9.89 -0.41 -1.57
CA LYS A 731 10.32 0.69 -2.45
C LYS A 731 11.36 1.62 -1.80
N TRP A 732 12.24 1.06 -0.97
CA TRP A 732 13.30 1.79 -0.26
C TRP A 732 14.63 1.82 -1.00
N VAL A 733 14.74 1.07 -2.09
CA VAL A 733 15.90 1.08 -2.98
C VAL A 733 15.46 1.41 -4.39
N LYS A 734 16.29 2.21 -5.06
CA LYS A 734 16.11 2.54 -6.46
C LYS A 734 17.03 1.72 -7.34
N ASP A 735 16.63 1.58 -8.60
CA ASP A 735 17.36 0.89 -9.66
C ASP A 735 17.49 -0.63 -9.47
N LYS A 736 18.11 -1.30 -10.45
CA LYS A 736 18.42 -2.73 -10.35
C LYS A 736 19.63 -2.91 -9.43
N PHE A 737 19.58 -3.91 -8.55
CA PHE A 737 20.75 -4.40 -7.83
C PHE A 737 21.86 -4.66 -8.86
N LYS A 738 22.94 -3.88 -8.81
CA LYS A 738 24.03 -4.02 -9.77
C LYS A 738 24.82 -5.28 -9.39
N ASN A 739 24.62 -6.36 -10.14
CA ASN A 739 25.43 -7.58 -10.00
C ASN A 739 26.92 -7.22 -10.01
N ALA A 740 27.67 -7.68 -9.02
CA ALA A 740 29.13 -7.61 -9.01
C ALA A 740 29.73 -8.59 -10.02
N GLY A 741 29.57 -8.30 -11.30
CA GLY A 741 30.47 -8.74 -12.34
C GLY A 741 31.14 -7.49 -12.92
N TYR A 742 32.35 -7.17 -12.49
CA TYR A 742 33.12 -6.06 -13.08
C TYR A 742 33.36 -6.29 -14.59
N PRO A 743 33.55 -5.24 -15.42
CA PRO A 743 33.84 -3.87 -15.02
C PRO A 743 32.87 -2.79 -15.51
N TYR A 744 32.58 -1.83 -14.63
CA TYR A 744 32.33 -0.44 -15.04
C TYR A 744 33.49 0.42 -14.54
N TRP A 745 34.46 0.62 -15.43
CA TRP A 745 35.19 1.89 -15.50
C TRP A 745 34.55 2.68 -16.65
N ARG A 746 34.04 3.86 -16.35
CA ARG A 746 34.20 5.04 -17.19
C ARG A 746 34.53 6.21 -16.28
#